data_AF-A0A8C5ACG3-F1
#
_entry.id   AF-A0A8C5ACG3-F1
#
_cell.length_a   1.000
_cell.length_b   1.000
_cell.length_c   1.000
_cell.angle_alpha   90.00
_cell.angle_beta   90.00
_cell.angle_gamma   90.00
#
_symmetry.space_group_name_H-M   'P 1'
#
loop_
_entity.id
_entity.type
_entity.pdbx_description
1 polymer ?
#
loop_
_entity_poly.entity_id
_entity_poly.type
_entity_poly.pdbx_seq_one_letter_code
_entity_poly.pdbx_strand_id
1 'polypeptide(L)'
;MKEVESYVEHIRGLLEEREMLTTEYERDNEQLRLELKQSRLLHENQSKELVELLSQEGLGDVGLSSPSEQVAYLLVERATLLERLEVAERRLDSQSLTGSLREVHLQEEVEHVRRTLGQELLKTRDNMTKLHEEEASQERGGRQGLERDLEEASRRLAMAHQDIRRLTAELDAARKNQQDHDGDGSLGLGGAELERTEQEVENLRKEVDKLKHCDMVELQKARDQNERLDGEIRVLRERVRALDTEKKTLLDKLAQQELEQASSVKPQPQGEGKGRSGELQSNVAPLWNEEEHVHKRCREAVEDGRVQLRELQRRLQKQRADQEELVERNEELEALVGETQNASKEERQRHDGELEGLRRKIKSLEVELKKQFAQDRLLKNVEESKESEPYFQPLRGVGSSQERVSLLEARLTEEKDWRKQLEVDLTSAQGALKKDKEALQMGERELKKLRMEVNSLQTECQQGKTLIKSLTQVKGEKAVLEEKLAQLERTHARLQGELERQRESGGAKEDLRESRAEVEQLRDQTYRLTSELASLRTAHDALREELGAEKLQSSGLQADLRSGAQETLSAQGERDRLGLEVQQLQQRLELQLEEHHASTRSSSQEPLTKPSPGGPVEQLPSVKRDPAGLQADLEEERRLSARRQLALQAQSTEAQARAKSQDMVLGQKAEEARQLKQDLQRVQSLFTSAERELRYEREKNVDLKRHNVLLDQEKLKLCAEVKQSAARLLQVEQKVQGLGSECERQQQRIREQELELARSSTTRSTTTSLQEELQAERARLIAADKKVVELQQQLKNSQHQLRMEEARSGESSRLERDTRDLTDSLSSLRAQHHEDHITRKLLEQREEELRQQVRSLRQKEASLGRSNSELGLKSQQLESRLTLLEEELSQAREEQREAQSTNHQLQEELLSSQQETDKLQGEIQLVLLQLDTHIRRHNEKQEQQRSKLRQARQACLKATGQRDRTIQRLENDLELASSLSLKEKESVRTVMAENEKLLVEKRDLLRRMSEAEDLGSAGMRTASTVQHRVNGLEQENRQLQDRTLKLSNQVSCLERALRNVQSFCSLEHEVRKMLPSEGLTMDSMLQSSSLSLTSGACDPLGILDAICRVKGEGPRVAPPSAPQFQPSELGYLNVTSPGPGGLAETRHSAERDQVLTADARRLRKEAMGP
;
A
#
# COMPACT_ATOMS: atom_id res chain seq x y z
N MET A 1 3.14 -4.30 21.95
CA MET A 1 3.91 -3.31 22.73
C MET A 1 5.04 -2.78 21.88
N LYS A 2 6.31 -3.22 22.01
CA LYS A 2 7.45 -2.68 21.23
C LYS A 2 7.24 -2.42 19.73
N GLU A 3 6.58 -3.33 19.01
CA GLU A 3 6.25 -3.12 17.59
C GLU A 3 5.20 -2.02 17.38
N VAL A 4 4.19 -1.94 18.25
CA VAL A 4 3.17 -0.88 18.26
C VAL A 4 3.78 0.45 18.69
N GLU A 5 4.71 0.46 19.65
CA GLU A 5 5.52 1.63 20.01
C GLU A 5 6.33 2.10 18.80
N SER A 6 7.04 1.20 18.10
CA SER A 6 7.77 1.49 16.85
C SER A 6 6.86 2.01 15.73
N TYR A 7 5.68 1.43 15.51
CA TYR A 7 4.71 1.95 14.54
C TYR A 7 4.14 3.31 14.94
N VAL A 8 3.92 3.57 16.23
CA VAL A 8 3.48 4.90 16.71
C VAL A 8 4.59 5.93 16.61
N GLU A 9 5.85 5.56 16.83
CA GLU A 9 7.02 6.41 16.61
C GLU A 9 7.25 6.68 15.12
N HIS A 10 7.07 5.69 14.25
CA HIS A 10 7.13 5.87 12.79
C HIS A 10 5.98 6.74 12.27
N ILE A 11 4.74 6.54 12.74
CA ILE A 11 3.61 7.42 12.41
C ILE A 11 3.84 8.83 12.95
N ARG A 12 4.46 9.00 14.13
CA ARG A 12 4.84 10.32 14.63
C ARG A 12 5.91 10.96 13.74
N GLY A 13 6.95 10.22 13.34
CA GLY A 13 7.95 10.69 12.39
C GLY A 13 7.34 11.13 11.06
N LEU A 14 6.43 10.34 10.48
CA LEU A 14 5.70 10.70 9.26
C LEU A 14 4.79 11.94 9.43
N LEU A 15 4.25 12.18 10.63
CA LEU A 15 3.49 13.39 10.94
C LEU A 15 4.42 14.61 11.11
N GLU A 16 5.55 14.45 11.79
CA GLU A 16 6.60 15.48 11.95
C GLU A 16 7.23 15.84 10.60
N GLU A 17 7.54 14.87 9.74
CA GLU A 17 7.99 15.05 8.35
C GLU A 17 6.93 15.79 7.51
N ARG A 18 5.65 15.38 7.59
CA ARG A 18 4.56 16.06 6.89
C ARG A 18 4.37 17.50 7.39
N GLU A 19 4.52 17.75 8.69
CA GLU A 19 4.42 19.08 9.27
C GLU A 19 5.62 19.95 8.88
N MET A 20 6.85 19.42 8.87
CA MET A 20 8.01 20.12 8.31
C MET A 20 7.78 20.50 6.84
N LEU A 21 7.43 19.53 5.98
CA LEU A 21 7.10 19.74 4.58
C LEU A 21 5.96 20.77 4.39
N THR A 22 4.95 20.76 5.27
CA THR A 22 3.88 21.77 5.23
C THR A 22 4.45 23.16 5.51
N THR A 23 5.29 23.32 6.54
CA THR A 23 5.93 24.62 6.80
C THR A 23 6.94 25.03 5.72
N GLU A 24 7.56 24.09 5.01
CA GLU A 24 8.41 24.36 3.85
C GLU A 24 7.56 24.87 2.68
N TYR A 25 6.49 24.16 2.30
CA TYR A 25 5.53 24.65 1.29
C TYR A 25 4.85 25.97 1.69
N GLU A 26 4.64 26.26 2.98
CA GLU A 26 4.16 27.55 3.45
C GLU A 26 5.20 28.66 3.27
N ARG A 27 6.47 28.43 3.64
CA ARG A 27 7.58 29.38 3.40
C ARG A 27 7.81 29.61 1.91
N ASP A 28 7.79 28.56 1.10
CA ASP A 28 7.92 28.65 -0.35
C ASP A 28 6.73 29.40 -0.97
N ASN A 29 5.50 29.19 -0.46
CA ASN A 29 4.35 30.02 -0.85
C ASN A 29 4.52 31.48 -0.42
N GLU A 30 5.08 31.78 0.76
CA GLU A 30 5.37 33.15 1.18
C GLU A 30 6.46 33.80 0.33
N GLN A 31 7.52 33.06 -0.01
CA GLN A 31 8.58 33.51 -0.91
C GLN A 31 8.01 33.74 -2.33
N LEU A 32 7.28 32.79 -2.91
CA LEU A 32 6.62 32.96 -4.21
C LEU A 32 5.61 34.12 -4.20
N ARG A 33 4.93 34.40 -3.07
CA ARG A 33 4.08 35.59 -2.91
C ARG A 33 4.88 36.89 -2.81
N LEU A 34 6.09 36.87 -2.26
CA LEU A 34 7.02 38.02 -2.24
C LEU A 34 7.62 38.25 -3.64
N GLU A 35 8.04 37.19 -4.32
CA GLU A 35 8.54 37.22 -5.71
C GLU A 35 7.44 37.65 -6.70
N LEU A 36 6.18 37.23 -6.51
CA LEU A 36 5.03 37.75 -7.27
C LEU A 36 4.78 39.23 -6.99
N LYS A 37 4.90 39.70 -5.73
CA LYS A 37 4.80 41.13 -5.41
C LYS A 37 5.94 41.94 -6.02
N GLN A 38 7.16 41.41 -5.99
CA GLN A 38 8.32 42.04 -6.60
C GLN A 38 8.21 42.07 -8.13
N SER A 39 7.77 40.98 -8.74
CA SER A 39 7.52 40.88 -10.18
C SER A 39 6.38 41.80 -10.63
N ARG A 40 5.32 41.96 -9.83
CA ARG A 40 4.27 42.96 -10.06
C ARG A 40 4.80 44.38 -9.93
N LEU A 41 5.60 44.70 -8.91
CA LEU A 41 6.24 46.02 -8.78
C LEU A 41 7.19 46.33 -9.94
N LEU A 42 7.97 45.34 -10.41
CA LEU A 42 8.83 45.47 -11.59
C LEU A 42 7.99 45.68 -12.86
N HIS A 43 6.92 44.89 -13.06
CA HIS A 43 6.04 45.03 -14.21
C HIS A 43 5.23 46.34 -14.19
N GLU A 44 4.78 46.80 -13.02
CA GLU A 44 4.18 48.12 -12.86
C GLU A 44 5.17 49.25 -13.16
N ASN A 45 6.45 49.10 -12.80
CA ASN A 45 7.46 50.12 -13.10
C ASN A 45 7.82 50.11 -14.59
N GLN A 46 8.00 48.93 -15.21
CA GLN A 46 8.14 48.79 -16.67
C GLN A 46 6.90 49.31 -17.42
N SER A 47 5.70 49.13 -16.86
CA SER A 47 4.46 49.68 -17.40
C SER A 47 4.43 51.21 -17.31
N LYS A 48 4.85 51.80 -16.17
CA LYS A 48 5.01 53.26 -16.03
C LYS A 48 6.06 53.81 -17.00
N GLU A 49 7.22 53.16 -17.12
CA GLU A 49 8.27 53.51 -18.09
C GLU A 49 7.76 53.42 -19.55
N LEU A 50 7.00 52.38 -19.90
CA LEU A 50 6.33 52.27 -21.21
C LEU A 50 5.29 53.36 -21.44
N VAL A 51 4.45 53.68 -20.45
CA VAL A 51 3.47 54.78 -20.52
C VAL A 51 4.18 56.13 -20.69
N GLU A 52 5.27 56.37 -19.97
CA GLU A 52 6.08 57.59 -20.11
C GLU A 52 6.74 57.69 -21.49
N LEU A 53 7.32 56.60 -22.02
CA LEU A 53 7.90 56.56 -23.36
C LEU A 53 6.84 56.73 -24.46
N LEU A 54 5.70 56.05 -24.36
CA LEU A 54 4.57 56.23 -25.28
C LEU A 54 4.04 57.67 -25.23
N SER A 55 3.99 58.31 -24.04
CA SER A 55 3.57 59.70 -23.91
C SER A 55 4.54 60.69 -24.58
N GLN A 56 5.84 60.41 -24.58
CA GLN A 56 6.87 61.22 -25.25
C GLN A 56 6.74 61.15 -26.77
N GLU A 57 6.40 59.98 -27.33
CA GLU A 57 6.10 59.79 -28.75
C GLU A 57 4.66 60.20 -29.15
N GLY A 58 3.88 60.76 -28.22
CA GLY A 58 2.50 61.22 -28.47
C GLY A 58 1.42 60.13 -28.50
N LEU A 59 1.77 58.90 -28.12
CA LEU A 59 0.90 57.71 -28.06
C LEU A 59 0.39 57.40 -26.64
N GLY A 60 0.34 58.40 -25.75
CA GLY A 60 0.04 58.20 -24.32
C GLY A 60 -1.29 57.49 -24.03
N ASP A 61 -2.31 57.68 -24.87
CA ASP A 61 -3.62 57.01 -24.74
C ASP A 61 -3.51 55.47 -24.87
N VAL A 62 -2.55 54.98 -25.66
CA VAL A 62 -2.29 53.54 -25.82
C VAL A 62 -1.80 52.92 -24.51
N GLY A 63 -1.02 53.65 -23.71
CA GLY A 63 -0.45 53.17 -22.45
C GLY A 63 -1.49 52.80 -21.37
N LEU A 64 -2.73 53.29 -21.50
CA LEU A 64 -3.85 52.95 -20.61
C LEU A 64 -4.67 51.73 -21.09
N SER A 65 -4.36 51.19 -22.27
CA SER A 65 -5.00 50.00 -22.84
C SER A 65 -4.41 48.70 -22.25
N SER A 66 -5.08 47.55 -22.39
CA SER A 66 -4.53 46.26 -21.94
C SER A 66 -3.26 45.87 -22.73
N PRO A 67 -2.35 45.04 -22.19
CA PRO A 67 -1.10 44.68 -22.89
C PRO A 67 -1.32 44.06 -24.29
N SER A 68 -2.40 43.29 -24.48
CA SER A 68 -2.81 42.77 -25.79
C SER A 68 -3.27 43.86 -26.75
N GLU A 69 -3.97 44.88 -26.26
CA GLU A 69 -4.38 46.04 -27.07
C GLU A 69 -3.19 46.95 -27.37
N GLN A 70 -2.26 47.15 -26.41
CA GLN A 70 -1.00 47.87 -26.62
C GLN A 70 -0.16 47.18 -27.72
N VAL A 71 0.01 45.86 -27.65
CA VAL A 71 0.72 45.09 -28.68
C VAL A 71 -0.02 45.15 -30.02
N ALA A 72 -1.36 45.06 -30.05
CA ALA A 72 -2.12 45.21 -31.28
C ALA A 72 -1.97 46.62 -31.90
N TYR A 73 -2.04 47.68 -31.10
CA TYR A 73 -1.85 49.06 -31.56
C TYR A 73 -0.44 49.29 -32.09
N LEU A 74 0.58 48.81 -31.36
CA LEU A 74 1.98 48.91 -31.79
C LEU A 74 2.30 48.04 -33.01
N LEU A 75 1.61 46.92 -33.21
CA LEU A 75 1.72 46.13 -34.44
C LEU A 75 1.03 46.80 -35.62
N VAL A 76 -0.11 47.46 -35.41
CA VAL A 76 -0.80 48.26 -36.43
C VAL A 76 0.01 49.50 -36.80
N GLU A 77 0.49 50.28 -35.84
CA GLU A 77 1.39 51.41 -36.11
C GLU A 77 2.71 50.96 -36.72
N ARG A 78 3.28 49.82 -36.32
CA ARG A 78 4.43 49.24 -37.02
C ARG A 78 4.09 48.87 -38.46
N ALA A 79 2.89 48.38 -38.76
CA ALA A 79 2.47 48.08 -40.13
C ALA A 79 2.24 49.34 -40.96
N THR A 80 1.56 50.37 -40.44
CA THR A 80 1.36 51.64 -41.15
C THR A 80 2.67 52.42 -41.33
N LEU A 81 3.58 52.38 -40.35
CA LEU A 81 4.92 52.94 -40.47
C LEU A 81 5.77 52.15 -41.46
N LEU A 82 5.63 50.83 -41.55
CA LEU A 82 6.28 50.03 -42.59
C LEU A 82 5.71 50.32 -43.99
N GLU A 83 4.40 50.42 -44.18
CA GLU A 83 3.82 50.86 -45.47
C GLU A 83 4.30 52.27 -45.85
N ARG A 84 4.37 53.20 -44.88
CA ARG A 84 4.88 54.56 -45.10
C ARG A 84 6.38 54.56 -45.37
N LEU A 85 7.16 53.66 -44.77
CA LEU A 85 8.57 53.44 -45.07
C LEU A 85 8.75 52.85 -46.46
N GLU A 86 8.02 51.80 -46.85
CA GLU A 86 8.10 51.26 -48.21
C GLU A 86 7.66 52.29 -49.27
N VAL A 87 6.68 53.15 -48.96
CA VAL A 87 6.29 54.26 -49.85
C VAL A 87 7.36 55.37 -49.87
N ALA A 88 8.12 55.56 -48.79
CA ALA A 88 9.28 56.44 -48.75
C ALA A 88 10.50 55.83 -49.48
N GLU A 89 10.73 54.53 -49.36
CA GLU A 89 11.75 53.76 -50.09
C GLU A 89 11.44 53.76 -51.58
N ARG A 90 10.20 53.47 -52.02
CA ARG A 90 9.78 53.62 -53.43
C ARG A 90 9.94 55.06 -53.96
N ARG A 91 9.94 56.07 -53.08
CA ARG A 91 10.25 57.48 -53.41
C ARG A 91 11.75 57.79 -53.38
N LEU A 92 12.55 57.06 -52.60
CA LEU A 92 14.01 57.13 -52.56
C LEU A 92 14.63 56.33 -53.70
N ASP A 93 14.12 55.17 -54.09
CA ASP A 93 14.49 54.44 -55.31
C ASP A 93 14.27 55.29 -56.58
N SER A 94 13.35 56.26 -56.52
CA SER A 94 13.14 57.27 -57.56
C SER A 94 13.85 58.62 -57.30
N GLN A 95 14.56 58.79 -56.16
CA GLN A 95 15.32 59.98 -55.79
C GLN A 95 16.63 59.69 -54.98
N SER A 96 17.36 58.61 -55.29
CA SER A 96 18.63 58.25 -54.64
C SER A 96 19.77 58.24 -55.65
N LEU A 97 20.24 59.43 -55.99
CA LEU A 97 21.42 59.65 -56.85
C LEU A 97 22.42 60.64 -56.23
N THR A 98 22.41 60.75 -54.89
CA THR A 98 23.42 61.45 -54.07
C THR A 98 23.40 60.91 -52.64
N GLY A 99 24.32 60.01 -52.30
CA GLY A 99 24.64 59.65 -50.91
C GLY A 99 25.48 60.74 -50.24
N SER A 100 25.31 60.95 -48.92
CA SER A 100 26.01 62.04 -48.22
C SER A 100 26.08 61.84 -46.69
N LEU A 101 27.14 61.17 -46.23
CA LEU A 101 27.80 61.26 -44.90
C LEU A 101 26.98 61.04 -43.61
N ARG A 102 25.66 61.13 -43.63
CA ARG A 102 24.78 60.94 -42.46
C ARG A 102 24.43 59.47 -42.23
N GLU A 103 24.49 58.66 -43.30
CA GLU A 103 24.34 57.20 -43.26
C GLU A 103 25.38 56.54 -42.36
N VAL A 104 26.64 57.00 -42.39
CA VAL A 104 27.75 56.36 -41.64
C VAL A 104 27.48 56.38 -40.12
N HIS A 105 27.05 57.52 -39.56
CA HIS A 105 26.77 57.62 -38.13
C HIS A 105 25.51 56.84 -37.72
N LEU A 106 24.45 56.90 -38.52
CA LEU A 106 23.25 56.07 -38.30
C LEU A 106 23.56 54.57 -38.40
N GLN A 107 24.49 54.19 -39.27
CA GLN A 107 24.96 52.82 -39.42
C GLN A 107 25.85 52.39 -38.23
N GLU A 108 26.69 53.26 -37.70
CA GLU A 108 27.45 53.01 -36.46
C GLU A 108 26.51 52.84 -35.24
N GLU A 109 25.44 53.64 -35.14
CA GLU A 109 24.40 53.52 -34.11
C GLU A 109 23.58 52.23 -34.28
N VAL A 110 23.12 51.92 -35.49
CA VAL A 110 22.38 50.67 -35.79
C VAL A 110 23.27 49.44 -35.56
N GLU A 111 24.56 49.50 -35.87
CA GLU A 111 25.51 48.44 -35.50
C GLU A 111 25.75 48.36 -34.00
N HIS A 112 25.74 49.48 -33.27
CA HIS A 112 25.83 49.45 -31.81
C HIS A 112 24.59 48.81 -31.19
N VAL A 113 23.39 49.19 -31.63
CA VAL A 113 22.13 48.56 -31.20
C VAL A 113 22.11 47.08 -31.59
N ARG A 114 22.53 46.69 -32.80
CA ARG A 114 22.68 45.28 -33.19
C ARG A 114 23.70 44.53 -32.32
N ARG A 115 24.81 45.16 -31.92
CA ARG A 115 25.80 44.56 -31.00
C ARG A 115 25.25 44.38 -29.60
N THR A 116 24.54 45.38 -29.05
CA THR A 116 23.92 45.30 -27.72
C THR A 116 22.78 44.28 -27.70
N LEU A 117 21.83 44.37 -28.64
CA LEU A 117 20.74 43.41 -28.79
C LEU A 117 21.28 41.99 -29.08
N GLY A 118 22.36 41.86 -29.84
CA GLY A 118 23.05 40.58 -30.07
C GLY A 118 23.70 40.01 -28.81
N GLN A 119 24.25 40.84 -27.93
CA GLN A 119 24.77 40.41 -26.62
C GLN A 119 23.65 40.05 -25.63
N GLU A 120 22.52 40.77 -25.67
CA GLU A 120 21.33 40.45 -24.88
C GLU A 120 20.72 39.12 -25.36
N LEU A 121 20.57 38.92 -26.67
CA LEU A 121 20.11 37.67 -27.28
C LEU A 121 21.08 36.50 -27.05
N LEU A 122 22.39 36.75 -26.99
CA LEU A 122 23.35 35.73 -26.56
C LEU A 122 23.20 35.39 -25.08
N LYS A 123 23.03 36.38 -24.18
CA LYS A 123 22.79 36.12 -22.75
C LYS A 123 21.48 35.38 -22.51
N THR A 124 20.38 35.77 -23.17
CA THR A 124 19.10 35.07 -23.02
C THR A 124 19.17 33.68 -23.62
N ARG A 125 19.81 33.49 -24.78
CA ARG A 125 20.05 32.16 -25.34
C ARG A 125 20.92 31.30 -24.42
N ASP A 126 22.02 31.83 -23.89
CA ASP A 126 22.94 31.08 -23.04
C ASP A 126 22.31 30.75 -21.67
N ASN A 127 21.39 31.58 -21.16
CA ASN A 127 20.57 31.29 -19.99
C ASN A 127 19.47 30.25 -20.31
N MET A 128 18.79 30.37 -21.45
CA MET A 128 17.82 29.36 -21.93
C MET A 128 18.49 27.99 -22.14
N THR A 129 19.70 27.94 -22.70
CA THR A 129 20.43 26.66 -22.84
C THR A 129 20.86 26.09 -21.49
N LYS A 130 21.19 26.91 -20.49
CA LYS A 130 21.46 26.41 -19.14
C LYS A 130 20.22 25.86 -18.46
N LEU A 131 19.09 26.58 -18.53
CA LEU A 131 17.81 26.09 -18.02
C LEU A 131 17.42 24.79 -18.72
N HIS A 132 17.52 24.69 -20.05
CA HIS A 132 17.26 23.46 -20.77
C HIS A 132 18.29 22.34 -20.52
N GLU A 133 19.55 22.65 -20.21
CA GLU A 133 20.55 21.65 -19.79
C GLU A 133 20.27 21.13 -18.37
N GLU A 134 19.84 22.01 -17.46
CA GLU A 134 19.43 21.68 -16.09
C GLU A 134 18.13 20.87 -16.10
N GLU A 135 17.08 21.34 -16.79
CA GLU A 135 15.83 20.61 -17.05
C GLU A 135 16.11 19.25 -17.68
N ALA A 136 16.89 19.18 -18.78
CA ALA A 136 17.22 17.90 -19.41
C ALA A 136 18.08 17.00 -18.51
N SER A 137 18.85 17.54 -17.57
CA SER A 137 19.58 16.73 -16.58
C SER A 137 18.64 16.15 -15.52
N GLN A 138 17.67 16.94 -15.05
CA GLN A 138 16.67 16.54 -14.08
C GLN A 138 15.66 15.55 -14.68
N GLU A 139 15.24 15.78 -15.93
CA GLU A 139 14.41 14.87 -16.70
C GLU A 139 15.15 13.56 -17.01
N ARG A 140 16.45 13.59 -17.36
CA ARG A 140 17.27 12.36 -17.46
C ARG A 140 17.36 11.63 -16.13
N GLY A 141 17.44 12.33 -15.01
CA GLY A 141 17.39 11.74 -13.67
C GLY A 141 16.07 11.01 -13.42
N GLY A 142 14.94 11.66 -13.71
CA GLY A 142 13.60 11.07 -13.61
C GLY A 142 13.40 9.88 -14.55
N ARG A 143 13.77 10.02 -15.83
CA ARG A 143 13.73 8.94 -16.83
C ARG A 143 14.55 7.73 -16.40
N GLN A 144 15.77 7.92 -15.88
CA GLN A 144 16.58 6.82 -15.33
C GLN A 144 16.00 6.16 -14.08
N GLY A 145 15.19 6.88 -13.29
CA GLY A 145 14.40 6.27 -12.22
C GLY A 145 13.33 5.35 -12.80
N LEU A 146 12.49 5.90 -13.67
CA LEU A 146 11.39 5.19 -14.33
C LEU A 146 11.86 4.01 -15.19
N GLU A 147 13.01 4.10 -15.84
CA GLU A 147 13.65 2.98 -16.57
C GLU A 147 14.03 1.84 -15.62
N ARG A 148 14.59 2.12 -14.44
CA ARG A 148 14.92 1.09 -13.43
C ARG A 148 13.66 0.45 -12.86
N ASP A 149 12.63 1.25 -12.58
CA ASP A 149 11.34 0.77 -12.09
C ASP A 149 10.63 -0.10 -13.14
N LEU A 150 10.69 0.28 -14.43
CA LEU A 150 10.18 -0.51 -15.55
C LEU A 150 11.00 -1.79 -15.77
N GLU A 151 12.33 -1.76 -15.66
CA GLU A 151 13.17 -2.95 -15.71
C GLU A 151 12.88 -3.89 -14.53
N GLU A 152 12.65 -3.38 -13.33
CA GLU A 152 12.35 -4.21 -12.16
C GLU A 152 10.92 -4.78 -12.25
N ALA A 153 9.93 -3.98 -12.65
CA ALA A 153 8.58 -4.46 -12.96
C ALA A 153 8.61 -5.55 -14.05
N SER A 154 9.42 -5.36 -15.09
CA SER A 154 9.62 -6.36 -16.16
C SER A 154 10.31 -7.63 -15.64
N ARG A 155 11.30 -7.52 -14.74
CA ARG A 155 11.93 -8.67 -14.07
C ARG A 155 10.95 -9.42 -13.17
N ARG A 156 10.17 -8.72 -12.35
CA ARG A 156 9.11 -9.30 -11.50
C ARG A 156 8.04 -10.02 -12.34
N LEU A 157 7.60 -9.41 -13.44
CA LEU A 157 6.67 -10.01 -14.40
C LEU A 157 7.27 -11.23 -15.11
N ALA A 158 8.55 -11.19 -15.47
CA ALA A 158 9.24 -12.32 -16.08
C ALA A 158 9.35 -13.52 -15.13
N MET A 159 9.61 -13.30 -13.83
CA MET A 159 9.59 -14.35 -12.81
C MET A 159 8.18 -14.92 -12.63
N ALA A 160 7.16 -14.08 -12.48
CA ALA A 160 5.77 -14.54 -12.40
C ALA A 160 5.35 -15.37 -13.63
N HIS A 161 5.78 -14.98 -14.83
CA HIS A 161 5.57 -15.75 -16.06
C HIS A 161 6.41 -17.04 -16.15
N GLN A 162 7.48 -17.19 -15.37
CA GLN A 162 8.21 -18.46 -15.22
C GLN A 162 7.51 -19.37 -14.21
N ASP A 163 7.08 -18.83 -13.06
CA ASP A 163 6.35 -19.59 -12.04
C ASP A 163 5.01 -20.10 -12.55
N ILE A 164 4.23 -19.28 -13.27
CA ILE A 164 2.99 -19.71 -13.94
C ILE A 164 3.26 -20.84 -14.94
N ARG A 165 4.34 -20.76 -15.73
CA ARG A 165 4.73 -21.83 -16.67
C ARG A 165 5.16 -23.11 -15.95
N ARG A 166 5.89 -22.99 -14.84
CA ARG A 166 6.31 -24.10 -14.00
C ARG A 166 5.10 -24.80 -13.37
N LEU A 167 4.21 -24.06 -12.72
CA LEU A 167 2.99 -24.58 -12.10
C LEU A 167 2.06 -25.22 -13.15
N THR A 168 1.97 -24.64 -14.35
CA THR A 168 1.22 -25.25 -15.47
C THR A 168 1.83 -26.58 -15.89
N ALA A 169 3.16 -26.67 -16.01
CA ALA A 169 3.85 -27.92 -16.34
C ALA A 169 3.74 -28.98 -15.22
N GLU A 170 3.77 -28.57 -13.95
CA GLU A 170 3.53 -29.46 -12.80
C GLU A 170 2.08 -29.98 -12.78
N LEU A 171 1.09 -29.13 -13.11
CA LEU A 171 -0.32 -29.53 -13.26
C LEU A 171 -0.56 -30.46 -14.46
N ASP A 172 0.04 -30.18 -15.62
CA ASP A 172 -0.10 -31.04 -16.80
C ASP A 172 0.67 -32.37 -16.65
N ALA A 173 1.74 -32.40 -15.86
CA ALA A 173 2.38 -33.64 -15.43
C ALA A 173 1.48 -34.44 -14.47
N ALA A 174 0.85 -33.78 -13.50
CA ALA A 174 -0.12 -34.43 -12.61
C ALA A 174 -1.31 -35.02 -13.38
N ARG A 175 -1.83 -34.31 -14.40
CA ARG A 175 -2.90 -34.79 -15.28
C ARG A 175 -2.48 -35.98 -16.15
N LYS A 176 -1.26 -36.00 -16.68
CA LYS A 176 -0.74 -37.17 -17.41
C LYS A 176 -0.59 -38.38 -16.50
N ASN A 177 -0.07 -38.19 -15.29
CA ASN A 177 0.02 -39.24 -14.28
C ASN A 177 -1.37 -39.78 -13.84
N GLN A 178 -2.45 -39.01 -14.04
CA GLN A 178 -3.82 -39.48 -13.86
C GLN A 178 -4.33 -40.28 -15.09
N GLN A 179 -4.11 -39.79 -16.31
CA GLN A 179 -4.50 -40.52 -17.54
C GLN A 179 -3.76 -41.86 -17.70
N ASP A 180 -2.50 -41.94 -17.27
CA ASP A 180 -1.74 -43.20 -17.21
C ASP A 180 -2.23 -44.17 -16.09
N HIS A 181 -3.31 -43.83 -15.37
CA HIS A 181 -3.97 -44.65 -14.35
C HIS A 181 -5.43 -45.00 -14.66
N ASP A 182 -6.02 -44.51 -15.75
CA ASP A 182 -7.37 -44.91 -16.23
C ASP A 182 -7.43 -46.36 -16.81
N GLY A 183 -6.37 -47.15 -16.61
CA GLY A 183 -6.17 -48.47 -17.22
C GLY A 183 -6.53 -49.69 -16.36
N ASP A 184 -6.65 -49.57 -15.02
CA ASP A 184 -7.05 -50.68 -14.14
C ASP A 184 -7.89 -50.20 -12.94
N GLY A 185 -8.91 -50.99 -12.59
CA GLY A 185 -10.02 -50.56 -11.75
C GLY A 185 -9.78 -50.72 -10.25
N SER A 186 -9.15 -49.75 -9.60
CA SER A 186 -9.06 -49.70 -8.13
C SER A 186 -9.46 -48.34 -7.54
N LEU A 187 -10.70 -48.26 -7.04
CA LEU A 187 -11.26 -47.06 -6.42
C LEU A 187 -10.59 -46.69 -5.10
N GLY A 188 -10.37 -45.38 -4.91
CA GLY A 188 -10.30 -44.75 -3.58
C GLY A 188 -8.97 -44.14 -3.20
N LEU A 189 -8.82 -42.82 -3.43
CA LEU A 189 -8.55 -41.80 -2.41
C LEU A 189 -8.29 -40.40 -3.01
N GLY A 190 -7.70 -40.32 -4.21
CA GLY A 190 -7.36 -39.03 -4.85
C GLY A 190 -8.56 -38.20 -5.33
N GLY A 191 -9.68 -38.84 -5.68
CA GLY A 191 -10.87 -38.15 -6.18
C GLY A 191 -11.46 -37.13 -5.20
N ALA A 192 -11.40 -37.40 -3.88
CA ALA A 192 -12.01 -36.54 -2.87
C ALA A 192 -11.23 -35.23 -2.59
N GLU A 193 -10.03 -35.06 -3.14
CA GLU A 193 -9.34 -33.76 -3.18
C GLU A 193 -9.55 -33.06 -4.52
N LEU A 194 -9.58 -33.81 -5.63
CA LEU A 194 -9.93 -33.27 -6.94
C LEU A 194 -11.34 -32.65 -6.92
N GLU A 195 -12.34 -33.40 -6.46
CA GLU A 195 -13.73 -32.94 -6.27
C GLU A 195 -13.81 -31.66 -5.44
N ARG A 196 -12.99 -31.50 -4.38
CA ARG A 196 -12.96 -30.26 -3.59
C ARG A 196 -12.41 -29.09 -4.39
N THR A 197 -11.29 -29.28 -5.09
CA THR A 197 -10.71 -28.21 -5.93
C THR A 197 -11.63 -27.85 -7.09
N GLU A 198 -12.36 -28.82 -7.65
CA GLU A 198 -13.39 -28.58 -8.65
C GLU A 198 -14.59 -27.83 -8.05
N GLN A 199 -15.04 -28.19 -6.84
CA GLN A 199 -16.08 -27.46 -6.11
C GLN A 199 -15.66 -26.01 -5.79
N GLU A 200 -14.39 -25.78 -5.42
CA GLU A 200 -13.84 -24.43 -5.18
C GLU A 200 -13.72 -23.62 -6.47
N VAL A 201 -13.22 -24.20 -7.56
CA VAL A 201 -13.21 -23.55 -8.89
C VAL A 201 -14.63 -23.22 -9.36
N GLU A 202 -15.59 -24.11 -9.12
CA GLU A 202 -17.00 -23.93 -9.45
C GLU A 202 -17.69 -22.88 -8.56
N ASN A 203 -17.30 -22.77 -7.29
CA ASN A 203 -17.72 -21.70 -6.39
C ASN A 203 -17.12 -20.35 -6.79
N LEU A 204 -15.82 -20.29 -7.13
CA LEU A 204 -15.14 -19.09 -7.61
C LEU A 204 -15.71 -18.62 -8.95
N ARG A 205 -16.10 -19.53 -9.86
CA ARG A 205 -16.86 -19.20 -11.08
C ARG A 205 -18.18 -18.50 -10.74
N LYS A 206 -18.95 -19.06 -9.79
CA LYS A 206 -20.20 -18.45 -9.30
C LYS A 206 -19.97 -17.11 -8.60
N GLU A 207 -18.87 -16.93 -7.89
CA GLU A 207 -18.48 -15.65 -7.27
C GLU A 207 -18.16 -14.59 -8.34
N VAL A 208 -17.36 -14.96 -9.34
CA VAL A 208 -16.98 -14.11 -10.48
C VAL A 208 -18.21 -13.74 -11.32
N ASP A 209 -19.14 -14.67 -11.55
CA ASP A 209 -20.35 -14.37 -12.32
C ASP A 209 -21.39 -13.55 -11.53
N LYS A 210 -21.43 -13.67 -10.19
CA LYS A 210 -22.15 -12.69 -9.33
C LYS A 210 -21.51 -11.30 -9.43
N LEU A 211 -20.18 -11.20 -9.36
CA LEU A 211 -19.46 -9.93 -9.46
C LEU A 211 -19.73 -9.25 -10.81
N LYS A 212 -19.56 -9.97 -11.93
CA LYS A 212 -19.95 -9.48 -13.27
C LYS A 212 -21.40 -9.02 -13.33
N HIS A 213 -22.32 -9.71 -12.65
CA HIS A 213 -23.73 -9.31 -12.62
C HIS A 213 -23.94 -8.01 -11.83
N CYS A 214 -23.27 -7.85 -10.68
CA CYS A 214 -23.25 -6.59 -9.93
C CYS A 214 -22.66 -5.46 -10.78
N ASP A 215 -21.47 -5.64 -11.35
CA ASP A 215 -20.78 -4.66 -12.18
C ASP A 215 -21.63 -4.25 -13.40
N MET A 216 -22.26 -5.23 -14.07
CA MET A 216 -23.18 -4.98 -15.20
C MET A 216 -24.43 -4.22 -14.76
N VAL A 217 -24.98 -4.50 -13.58
CA VAL A 217 -26.14 -3.77 -13.02
C VAL A 217 -25.75 -2.36 -12.56
N GLU A 218 -24.54 -2.13 -12.07
CA GLU A 218 -24.04 -0.79 -11.72
C GLU A 218 -23.69 0.03 -12.95
N LEU A 219 -23.06 -0.57 -13.97
CA LEU A 219 -22.86 0.04 -15.29
C LEU A 219 -24.20 0.37 -15.97
N GLN A 220 -25.23 -0.47 -15.84
CA GLN A 220 -26.56 -0.15 -16.36
C GLN A 220 -27.22 0.98 -15.58
N LYS A 221 -27.14 1.01 -14.25
CA LYS A 221 -27.61 2.16 -13.45
C LYS A 221 -26.91 3.46 -13.83
N ALA A 222 -25.59 3.42 -14.09
CA ALA A 222 -24.82 4.58 -14.52
C ALA A 222 -25.23 5.05 -15.93
N ARG A 223 -25.52 4.13 -16.85
CA ARG A 223 -26.11 4.45 -18.17
C ARG A 223 -27.51 5.07 -18.03
N ASP A 224 -28.40 4.43 -17.28
CA ASP A 224 -29.74 4.93 -16.99
C ASP A 224 -29.73 6.33 -16.34
N GLN A 225 -28.69 6.64 -15.55
CA GLN A 225 -28.48 7.96 -14.95
C GLN A 225 -27.95 8.97 -15.98
N ASN A 226 -26.94 8.61 -16.77
CA ASN A 226 -26.43 9.47 -17.83
C ASN A 226 -27.50 9.78 -18.88
N GLU A 227 -28.32 8.82 -19.29
CA GLU A 227 -29.43 9.05 -20.24
C GLU A 227 -30.49 10.04 -19.70
N ARG A 228 -30.72 10.05 -18.37
CA ARG A 228 -31.59 11.05 -17.71
C ARG A 228 -30.93 12.42 -17.69
N LEU A 229 -29.66 12.50 -17.30
CA LEU A 229 -28.89 13.74 -17.32
C LEU A 229 -28.78 14.32 -18.72
N ASP A 230 -28.58 13.51 -19.76
CA ASP A 230 -28.63 13.93 -21.16
C ASP A 230 -30.03 14.40 -21.59
N GLY A 231 -31.10 13.84 -21.00
CA GLY A 231 -32.46 14.32 -21.16
C GLY A 231 -32.66 15.71 -20.53
N GLU A 232 -32.23 15.89 -19.29
CA GLU A 232 -32.26 17.16 -18.57
C GLU A 232 -31.40 18.23 -19.26
N ILE A 233 -30.19 17.88 -19.71
CA ILE A 233 -29.30 18.75 -20.49
C ILE A 233 -29.95 19.16 -21.83
N ARG A 234 -30.69 18.27 -22.51
CA ARG A 234 -31.46 18.62 -23.71
C ARG A 234 -32.58 19.61 -23.39
N VAL A 235 -33.39 19.36 -22.36
CA VAL A 235 -34.46 20.26 -21.91
C VAL A 235 -33.90 21.63 -21.46
N LEU A 236 -32.77 21.66 -20.76
CA LEU A 236 -32.08 22.90 -20.38
C LEU A 236 -31.55 23.65 -21.60
N ARG A 237 -30.95 22.96 -22.58
CA ARG A 237 -30.51 23.57 -23.86
C ARG A 237 -31.70 24.08 -24.69
N GLU A 238 -32.89 23.49 -24.58
CA GLU A 238 -34.12 23.99 -25.20
C GLU A 238 -34.69 25.20 -24.44
N ARG A 239 -34.70 25.16 -23.10
CA ARG A 239 -35.09 26.29 -22.24
C ARG A 239 -34.21 27.51 -22.46
N VAL A 240 -32.88 27.34 -22.56
CA VAL A 240 -31.93 28.41 -22.86
C VAL A 240 -32.20 28.98 -24.26
N ARG A 241 -32.37 28.14 -25.29
CA ARG A 241 -32.70 28.61 -26.65
C ARG A 241 -34.02 29.38 -26.70
N ALA A 242 -35.03 28.97 -25.94
CA ALA A 242 -36.29 29.71 -25.81
C ALA A 242 -36.07 31.09 -25.16
N LEU A 243 -35.35 31.15 -24.03
CA LEU A 243 -35.01 32.40 -23.34
C LEU A 243 -34.15 33.34 -24.20
N ASP A 244 -33.22 32.80 -25.00
CA ASP A 244 -32.43 33.59 -25.96
C ASP A 244 -33.31 34.13 -27.11
N THR A 245 -34.32 33.38 -27.57
CA THR A 245 -35.30 33.93 -28.54
C THR A 245 -36.20 34.99 -27.92
N GLU A 246 -36.68 34.81 -26.69
CA GLU A 246 -37.46 35.82 -25.96
C GLU A 246 -36.64 37.10 -25.79
N LYS A 247 -35.42 36.98 -25.24
CA LYS A 247 -34.43 38.06 -25.10
C LYS A 247 -34.17 38.77 -26.43
N LYS A 248 -34.02 38.02 -27.54
CA LYS A 248 -33.87 38.62 -28.87
C LYS A 248 -35.10 39.43 -29.28
N THR A 249 -36.32 38.89 -29.12
CA THR A 249 -37.54 39.66 -29.44
C THR A 249 -37.75 40.87 -28.53
N LEU A 250 -37.22 40.88 -27.31
CA LEU A 250 -37.23 42.05 -26.43
C LEU A 250 -36.21 43.11 -26.89
N LEU A 251 -35.01 42.69 -27.32
CA LEU A 251 -34.02 43.59 -27.92
C LEU A 251 -34.52 44.17 -29.25
N ASP A 252 -35.15 43.37 -30.11
CA ASP A 252 -35.74 43.83 -31.37
C ASP A 252 -36.86 44.87 -31.12
N LYS A 253 -37.67 44.69 -30.06
CA LYS A 253 -38.70 45.66 -29.62
C LYS A 253 -38.08 46.95 -29.05
N LEU A 254 -37.03 46.85 -28.25
CA LEU A 254 -36.32 48.02 -27.71
C LEU A 254 -35.68 48.83 -28.84
N ALA A 255 -35.05 48.18 -29.82
CA ALA A 255 -34.50 48.84 -31.00
C ALA A 255 -35.59 49.53 -31.85
N GLN A 256 -36.78 48.95 -31.96
CA GLN A 256 -37.94 49.62 -32.58
C GLN A 256 -38.38 50.84 -31.76
N GLN A 257 -38.42 50.73 -30.43
CA GLN A 257 -38.86 51.81 -29.54
C GLN A 257 -37.86 52.99 -29.50
N GLU A 258 -36.56 52.73 -29.60
CA GLU A 258 -35.52 53.77 -29.78
C GLU A 258 -35.64 54.45 -31.15
N LEU A 259 -35.95 53.69 -32.21
CA LEU A 259 -36.17 54.23 -33.56
C LEU A 259 -37.43 55.10 -33.65
N GLU A 260 -38.49 54.75 -32.92
CA GLU A 260 -39.69 55.58 -32.79
C GLU A 260 -39.42 56.87 -31.99
N GLN A 261 -38.70 56.79 -30.86
CA GLN A 261 -38.34 57.98 -30.06
C GLN A 261 -37.46 58.97 -30.82
N ALA A 262 -36.58 58.50 -31.71
CA ALA A 262 -35.75 59.36 -32.57
C ALA A 262 -36.55 60.20 -33.59
N SER A 263 -37.85 59.94 -33.79
CA SER A 263 -38.65 60.56 -34.84
C SER A 263 -39.45 61.83 -34.44
N SER A 264 -39.57 62.14 -33.14
CA SER A 264 -40.63 63.01 -32.60
C SER A 264 -40.19 64.42 -32.14
N VAL A 265 -39.42 65.15 -32.96
CA VAL A 265 -39.03 66.55 -32.65
C VAL A 265 -39.35 67.53 -33.79
N LYS A 266 -40.42 68.31 -33.64
CA LYS A 266 -40.67 69.69 -34.20
C LYS A 266 -41.96 70.29 -33.58
N PRO A 267 -42.22 71.62 -33.66
CA PRO A 267 -42.81 72.34 -32.52
C PRO A 267 -44.23 72.88 -32.72
N GLN A 268 -44.82 73.36 -31.62
CA GLN A 268 -46.12 74.05 -31.54
C GLN A 268 -46.20 75.31 -32.42
N PRO A 269 -47.43 75.72 -32.80
CA PRO A 269 -47.94 76.97 -32.20
C PRO A 269 -49.45 77.00 -31.86
N GLN A 270 -49.79 77.78 -30.83
CA GLN A 270 -50.99 78.65 -30.66
C GLN A 270 -52.43 78.11 -30.92
N GLY A 271 -53.35 78.37 -29.97
CA GLY A 271 -54.80 78.24 -30.21
C GLY A 271 -55.68 78.54 -28.97
N GLU A 272 -56.58 79.52 -29.09
CA GLU A 272 -57.54 79.93 -28.04
C GLU A 272 -58.78 79.00 -27.96
N GLY A 273 -59.49 78.92 -26.83
CA GLY A 273 -60.81 78.26 -26.78
C GLY A 273 -61.53 78.18 -25.42
N LYS A 274 -62.70 78.83 -25.29
CA LYS A 274 -63.64 78.68 -24.16
C LYS A 274 -64.58 77.48 -24.37
N GLY A 275 -65.04 76.77 -23.31
CA GLY A 275 -66.13 75.80 -23.51
C GLY A 275 -66.65 74.93 -22.35
N ARG A 276 -67.28 75.53 -21.32
CA ARG A 276 -68.32 74.96 -20.41
C ARG A 276 -68.50 73.42 -20.23
N SER A 277 -68.40 73.02 -18.95
CA SER A 277 -69.40 72.26 -18.17
C SER A 277 -69.83 70.84 -18.58
N GLY A 278 -69.48 69.88 -17.71
CA GLY A 278 -70.19 68.61 -17.52
C GLY A 278 -69.77 67.99 -16.18
N GLU A 279 -70.67 67.88 -15.21
CA GLU A 279 -70.35 67.35 -13.87
C GLU A 279 -70.34 65.82 -13.86
N LEU A 280 -69.37 65.22 -13.16
CA LEU A 280 -69.52 63.95 -12.44
C LEU A 280 -68.39 63.85 -11.39
N GLN A 281 -68.73 63.45 -10.18
CA GLN A 281 -67.80 63.46 -9.03
C GLN A 281 -66.97 62.17 -8.97
N SER A 282 -65.65 62.30 -8.82
CA SER A 282 -64.79 61.28 -8.19
C SER A 282 -63.47 61.91 -7.72
N ASN A 283 -62.93 61.44 -6.60
CA ASN A 283 -61.68 61.93 -6.02
C ASN A 283 -60.47 61.29 -6.73
N VAL A 284 -59.54 62.10 -7.26
CA VAL A 284 -58.15 61.67 -7.49
C VAL A 284 -57.18 62.84 -7.28
N ALA A 285 -56.39 62.80 -6.22
CA ALA A 285 -55.10 63.48 -6.05
C ALA A 285 -54.39 62.91 -4.80
N PRO A 286 -53.05 62.74 -4.78
CA PRO A 286 -52.11 62.63 -5.90
C PRO A 286 -51.22 61.36 -5.81
N LEU A 287 -51.43 60.35 -6.66
CA LEU A 287 -50.43 59.28 -6.82
C LEU A 287 -49.22 59.80 -7.60
N TRP A 288 -48.15 60.15 -6.89
CA TRP A 288 -46.82 60.41 -7.47
C TRP A 288 -45.68 59.77 -6.64
N ASN A 289 -45.86 59.57 -5.33
CA ASN A 289 -44.80 58.98 -4.48
C ASN A 289 -44.68 57.46 -4.62
N GLU A 290 -45.79 56.74 -4.87
CA GLU A 290 -45.79 55.28 -5.05
C GLU A 290 -45.07 54.88 -6.34
N GLU A 291 -45.28 55.60 -7.45
CA GLU A 291 -44.54 55.33 -8.69
C GLU A 291 -43.04 55.55 -8.52
N GLU A 292 -42.60 56.56 -7.76
CA GLU A 292 -41.17 56.81 -7.52
C GLU A 292 -40.54 55.78 -6.58
N HIS A 293 -41.25 55.33 -5.52
CA HIS A 293 -40.76 54.27 -4.63
C HIS A 293 -40.79 52.90 -5.29
N VAL A 294 -41.80 52.59 -6.11
CA VAL A 294 -41.81 51.40 -6.98
C VAL A 294 -40.69 51.50 -8.00
N HIS A 295 -40.46 52.65 -8.64
CA HIS A 295 -39.31 52.81 -9.54
C HIS A 295 -37.97 52.66 -8.83
N LYS A 296 -37.82 53.09 -7.57
CA LYS A 296 -36.60 52.90 -6.78
C LYS A 296 -36.40 51.43 -6.43
N ARG A 297 -37.39 50.77 -5.83
CA ARG A 297 -37.35 49.33 -5.48
C ARG A 297 -37.16 48.45 -6.74
N CYS A 298 -37.75 48.83 -7.89
CA CYS A 298 -37.51 48.18 -9.18
C CYS A 298 -36.15 48.52 -9.80
N ARG A 299 -35.58 49.72 -9.60
CA ARG A 299 -34.23 50.07 -10.08
C ARG A 299 -33.18 49.32 -9.27
N GLU A 300 -33.36 49.23 -7.96
CA GLU A 300 -32.56 48.41 -7.05
C GLU A 300 -32.66 46.92 -7.44
N ALA A 301 -33.87 46.36 -7.60
CA ALA A 301 -34.05 44.97 -8.07
C ALA A 301 -33.50 44.71 -9.49
N VAL A 302 -33.47 45.71 -10.38
CA VAL A 302 -32.83 45.62 -11.71
C VAL A 302 -31.30 45.77 -11.61
N GLU A 303 -30.77 46.53 -10.65
CA GLU A 303 -29.34 46.65 -10.40
C GLU A 303 -28.78 45.42 -9.69
N ASP A 304 -29.48 44.88 -8.69
CA ASP A 304 -29.22 43.56 -8.09
C ASP A 304 -29.35 42.46 -9.14
N GLY A 305 -30.43 42.48 -9.94
CA GLY A 305 -30.59 41.59 -11.09
C GLY A 305 -29.42 41.70 -12.06
N ARG A 306 -28.88 42.90 -12.30
CA ARG A 306 -27.66 43.13 -13.12
C ARG A 306 -26.37 42.73 -12.39
N VAL A 307 -26.28 42.79 -11.06
CA VAL A 307 -25.14 42.29 -10.28
C VAL A 307 -25.12 40.77 -10.34
N GLN A 308 -26.25 40.12 -10.05
CA GLN A 308 -26.45 38.67 -10.20
C GLN A 308 -26.22 38.23 -11.66
N LEU A 309 -26.68 38.97 -12.66
CA LEU A 309 -26.40 38.65 -14.07
C LEU A 309 -24.91 38.77 -14.39
N ARG A 310 -24.22 39.80 -13.89
CA ARG A 310 -22.76 39.96 -14.03
C ARG A 310 -21.99 38.87 -13.28
N GLU A 311 -22.48 38.42 -12.13
CA GLU A 311 -21.84 37.35 -11.36
C GLU A 311 -22.10 35.97 -11.97
N LEU A 312 -23.31 35.68 -12.44
CA LEU A 312 -23.62 34.50 -13.25
C LEU A 312 -22.84 34.52 -14.57
N GLN A 313 -22.66 35.68 -15.20
CA GLN A 313 -21.82 35.81 -16.38
C GLN A 313 -20.33 35.56 -16.06
N ARG A 314 -19.81 36.03 -14.92
CA ARG A 314 -18.46 35.68 -14.44
C ARG A 314 -18.33 34.21 -14.09
N ARG A 315 -19.32 33.60 -13.44
CA ARG A 315 -19.36 32.16 -13.12
C ARG A 315 -19.44 31.31 -14.40
N LEU A 316 -20.18 31.76 -15.41
CA LEU A 316 -20.26 31.13 -16.73
C LEU A 316 -18.98 31.32 -17.54
N GLN A 317 -18.35 32.50 -17.48
CA GLN A 317 -17.03 32.74 -18.09
C GLN A 317 -15.95 31.91 -17.41
N LYS A 318 -15.98 31.79 -16.07
CA LYS A 318 -15.10 30.87 -15.36
C LYS A 318 -15.38 29.43 -15.77
N GLN A 319 -16.63 28.96 -15.76
CA GLN A 319 -16.97 27.60 -16.20
C GLN A 319 -16.63 27.32 -17.66
N ARG A 320 -16.52 28.35 -18.52
CA ARG A 320 -15.97 28.23 -19.87
C ARG A 320 -14.46 28.15 -19.86
N ALA A 321 -13.74 29.00 -19.12
CA ALA A 321 -12.29 28.89 -18.96
C ALA A 321 -11.89 27.54 -18.32
N ASP A 322 -12.60 27.09 -17.28
CA ASP A 322 -12.44 25.77 -16.66
C ASP A 322 -12.74 24.62 -17.65
N GLN A 323 -13.64 24.83 -18.63
CA GLN A 323 -13.93 23.87 -19.70
C GLN A 323 -12.93 23.95 -20.85
N GLU A 324 -12.40 25.12 -21.16
CA GLU A 324 -11.37 25.39 -22.16
C GLU A 324 -10.04 24.80 -21.68
N GLU A 325 -9.63 25.03 -20.42
CA GLU A 325 -8.49 24.36 -19.78
C GLU A 325 -8.67 22.82 -19.75
N LEU A 326 -9.88 22.32 -19.47
CA LEU A 326 -10.16 20.88 -19.55
C LEU A 326 -10.18 20.34 -20.99
N VAL A 327 -10.49 21.15 -22.01
CA VAL A 327 -10.37 20.75 -23.42
C VAL A 327 -8.91 20.76 -23.84
N GLU A 328 -8.16 21.84 -23.57
CA GLU A 328 -6.72 21.93 -23.81
C GLU A 328 -5.98 20.77 -23.14
N ARG A 329 -6.28 20.46 -21.88
CA ARG A 329 -5.69 19.32 -21.15
C ARG A 329 -6.11 17.96 -21.72
N ASN A 330 -7.30 17.83 -22.31
CA ASN A 330 -7.68 16.61 -23.02
C ASN A 330 -6.99 16.52 -24.39
N GLU A 331 -6.79 17.63 -25.10
CA GLU A 331 -6.03 17.69 -26.35
C GLU A 331 -4.54 17.40 -26.12
N GLU A 332 -3.95 17.89 -25.01
CA GLU A 332 -2.63 17.48 -24.53
C GLU A 332 -2.56 15.98 -24.24
N LEU A 333 -3.56 15.41 -23.55
CA LEU A 333 -3.61 13.97 -23.26
C LEU A 333 -3.82 13.13 -24.52
N GLU A 334 -4.65 13.58 -25.47
CA GLU A 334 -4.81 12.92 -26.78
C GLU A 334 -3.54 13.06 -27.63
N ALA A 335 -2.82 14.17 -27.57
CA ALA A 335 -1.51 14.35 -28.20
C ALA A 335 -0.46 13.41 -27.59
N LEU A 336 -0.33 13.35 -26.26
CA LEU A 336 0.59 12.44 -25.56
C LEU A 336 0.24 10.96 -25.79
N VAL A 337 -1.04 10.60 -25.85
CA VAL A 337 -1.50 9.26 -26.25
C VAL A 337 -1.20 9.00 -27.73
N GLY A 338 -1.32 10.00 -28.59
CA GLY A 338 -0.94 9.95 -30.00
C GLY A 338 0.57 9.72 -30.18
N GLU A 339 1.39 10.49 -29.48
CA GLU A 339 2.85 10.41 -29.49
C GLU A 339 3.35 9.08 -28.92
N THR A 340 2.86 8.63 -27.77
CA THR A 340 3.23 7.32 -27.20
C THR A 340 2.78 6.16 -28.09
N GLN A 341 1.59 6.24 -28.70
CA GLN A 341 1.19 5.27 -29.73
C GLN A 341 2.06 5.32 -30.98
N ASN A 342 2.50 6.51 -31.42
CA ASN A 342 3.32 6.66 -32.61
C ASN A 342 4.77 6.22 -32.37
N ALA A 343 5.37 6.55 -31.23
CA ALA A 343 6.63 6.02 -30.77
C ALA A 343 6.58 4.47 -30.70
N SER A 344 5.51 3.90 -30.15
CA SER A 344 5.31 2.44 -30.12
C SER A 344 5.06 1.81 -31.51
N LYS A 345 4.50 2.54 -32.48
CA LYS A 345 4.40 2.10 -33.89
C LYS A 345 5.76 2.17 -34.58
N GLU A 346 6.52 3.24 -34.36
CA GLU A 346 7.89 3.40 -34.89
C GLU A 346 8.84 2.35 -34.32
N GLU A 347 8.80 2.09 -33.01
CA GLU A 347 9.59 1.04 -32.36
C GLU A 347 9.28 -0.33 -32.96
N ARG A 348 8.00 -0.65 -33.16
CA ARG A 348 7.58 -1.85 -33.90
C ARG A 348 8.10 -1.86 -35.34
N GLN A 349 8.04 -0.74 -36.07
CA GLN A 349 8.59 -0.65 -37.44
C GLN A 349 10.13 -0.76 -37.49
N ARG A 350 10.84 -0.26 -36.48
CA ARG A 350 12.29 -0.44 -36.30
C ARG A 350 12.60 -1.92 -36.08
N HIS A 351 11.89 -2.58 -35.15
CA HIS A 351 12.05 -4.02 -34.91
C HIS A 351 11.64 -4.89 -36.10
N ASP A 352 10.57 -4.56 -36.83
CA ASP A 352 10.21 -5.25 -38.07
C ASP A 352 11.29 -5.04 -39.14
N GLY A 353 11.85 -3.84 -39.26
CA GLY A 353 12.98 -3.53 -40.14
C GLY A 353 14.29 -4.25 -39.76
N GLU A 354 14.55 -4.43 -38.47
CA GLU A 354 15.65 -5.24 -37.92
C GLU A 354 15.43 -6.72 -38.18
N LEU A 355 14.23 -7.24 -37.93
CA LEU A 355 13.84 -8.63 -38.21
C LEU A 355 13.89 -8.92 -39.70
N GLU A 356 13.47 -8.00 -40.57
CA GLU A 356 13.70 -8.10 -42.00
C GLU A 356 15.18 -8.04 -42.36
N GLY A 357 15.97 -7.15 -41.73
CA GLY A 357 17.41 -7.07 -41.91
C GLY A 357 18.11 -8.38 -41.59
N LEU A 358 17.73 -9.00 -40.48
CA LEU A 358 18.18 -10.34 -40.06
C LEU A 358 17.68 -11.41 -41.03
N ARG A 359 16.41 -11.42 -41.45
CA ARG A 359 15.89 -12.35 -42.47
C ARG A 359 16.59 -12.21 -43.82
N ARG A 360 16.94 -10.98 -44.24
CA ARG A 360 17.73 -10.68 -45.45
C ARG A 360 19.17 -11.18 -45.30
N LYS A 361 19.78 -11.00 -44.13
CA LYS A 361 21.15 -11.48 -43.82
C LYS A 361 21.23 -13.00 -43.66
N ILE A 362 20.20 -13.64 -43.11
CA ILE A 362 20.06 -15.10 -43.11
C ILE A 362 19.91 -15.60 -44.55
N LYS A 363 19.09 -14.95 -45.39
CA LYS A 363 18.99 -15.30 -46.82
C LYS A 363 20.30 -15.08 -47.59
N SER A 364 21.07 -14.03 -47.32
CA SER A 364 22.37 -13.82 -47.98
C SER A 364 23.37 -14.89 -47.54
N LEU A 365 23.46 -15.17 -46.22
CA LEU A 365 24.29 -16.26 -45.68
C LEU A 365 23.86 -17.63 -46.21
N GLU A 366 22.56 -17.93 -46.36
CA GLU A 366 22.07 -19.15 -47.00
C GLU A 366 22.49 -19.23 -48.47
N VAL A 367 22.43 -18.13 -49.21
CA VAL A 367 22.85 -18.07 -50.63
C VAL A 367 24.36 -18.21 -50.73
N GLU A 368 25.12 -17.58 -49.84
CA GLU A 368 26.58 -17.69 -49.75
C GLU A 368 27.00 -19.11 -49.37
N LEU A 369 26.33 -19.75 -48.41
CA LEU A 369 26.56 -21.16 -48.03
C LEU A 369 26.21 -22.10 -49.19
N LYS A 370 25.11 -21.87 -49.92
CA LYS A 370 24.74 -22.63 -51.13
C LYS A 370 25.75 -22.39 -52.26
N LYS A 371 26.33 -21.19 -52.36
CA LYS A 371 27.37 -20.83 -53.34
C LYS A 371 28.71 -21.47 -52.99
N GLN A 372 29.09 -21.50 -51.71
CA GLN A 372 30.22 -22.26 -51.18
C GLN A 372 30.02 -23.77 -51.44
N PHE A 373 28.86 -24.35 -51.13
CA PHE A 373 28.55 -25.75 -51.46
C PHE A 373 28.66 -26.05 -52.97
N ALA A 374 28.23 -25.13 -53.83
CA ALA A 374 28.40 -25.27 -55.28
C ALA A 374 29.87 -25.14 -55.71
N GLN A 375 30.66 -24.30 -55.03
CA GLN A 375 32.07 -24.06 -55.31
C GLN A 375 32.95 -25.23 -54.83
N ASP A 376 32.70 -25.76 -53.62
CA ASP A 376 33.28 -27.01 -53.12
C ASP A 376 32.94 -28.21 -54.02
N ARG A 377 31.70 -28.26 -54.54
CA ARG A 377 31.28 -29.30 -55.49
C ARG A 377 31.94 -29.15 -56.87
N LEU A 378 32.39 -27.95 -57.25
CA LEU A 378 33.21 -27.75 -58.44
C LEU A 378 34.68 -28.12 -58.18
N LEU A 379 35.23 -27.79 -57.00
CA LEU A 379 36.60 -28.15 -56.60
C LEU A 379 36.77 -29.67 -56.47
N LYS A 380 35.82 -30.38 -55.84
CA LYS A 380 35.85 -31.84 -55.71
C LYS A 380 35.80 -32.61 -57.03
N ASN A 381 35.38 -31.97 -58.12
CA ASN A 381 35.38 -32.58 -59.45
C ASN A 381 36.74 -32.46 -60.18
N VAL A 382 37.77 -31.87 -59.56
CA VAL A 382 39.09 -31.63 -60.17
C VAL A 382 40.20 -32.50 -59.56
N GLU A 383 40.09 -32.91 -58.30
CA GLU A 383 41.19 -33.60 -57.58
C GLU A 383 41.20 -35.15 -57.74
N GLU A 384 40.18 -35.76 -58.32
CA GLU A 384 40.18 -37.20 -58.67
C GLU A 384 40.95 -37.49 -59.99
N SER A 385 42.20 -37.04 -60.09
CA SER A 385 43.10 -37.43 -61.21
C SER A 385 44.61 -37.34 -60.90
N LYS A 386 45.13 -38.49 -60.46
CA LYS A 386 46.43 -39.09 -60.84
C LYS A 386 47.77 -38.44 -60.45
N GLU A 387 48.47 -39.17 -59.57
CA GLU A 387 49.79 -39.79 -59.80
C GLU A 387 51.06 -38.96 -60.15
N SER A 388 52.13 -39.32 -59.44
CA SER A 388 53.56 -39.35 -59.87
C SER A 388 54.42 -38.07 -60.00
N GLU A 389 55.37 -37.99 -59.06
CA GLU A 389 56.77 -37.52 -59.17
C GLU A 389 57.15 -36.04 -59.50
N PRO A 390 58.36 -35.59 -59.11
CA PRO A 390 58.72 -34.16 -59.08
C PRO A 390 59.76 -33.74 -60.12
N TYR A 391 59.77 -32.46 -60.56
CA TYR A 391 61.01 -31.78 -61.01
C TYR A 391 60.92 -30.23 -61.00
N PHE A 392 61.89 -29.59 -60.34
CA PHE A 392 62.47 -28.24 -60.57
C PHE A 392 61.61 -26.97 -60.86
N GLN A 393 61.46 -26.16 -59.80
CA GLN A 393 62.05 -24.79 -59.66
C GLN A 393 61.50 -23.59 -60.49
N PRO A 394 61.87 -22.30 -60.21
CA PRO A 394 60.85 -21.35 -59.71
C PRO A 394 60.79 -19.99 -60.43
N LEU A 395 59.72 -19.19 -60.19
CA LEU A 395 59.75 -17.74 -60.46
C LEU A 395 58.75 -16.89 -59.63
N ARG A 396 59.28 -16.25 -58.57
CA ARG A 396 58.99 -14.86 -58.13
C ARG A 396 57.51 -14.40 -57.99
N GLY A 397 56.84 -14.85 -56.94
CA GLY A 397 55.58 -14.24 -56.41
C GLY A 397 55.47 -14.21 -54.87
N VAL A 398 56.54 -14.56 -54.17
CA VAL A 398 56.54 -15.21 -52.83
C VAL A 398 56.39 -14.24 -51.64
N GLY A 399 55.64 -13.16 -51.81
CA GLY A 399 55.26 -12.24 -50.73
C GLY A 399 53.84 -12.55 -50.24
N SER A 400 52.86 -11.84 -50.78
CA SER A 400 51.44 -11.98 -50.41
C SER A 400 50.88 -13.40 -50.55
N SER A 401 51.39 -14.22 -51.47
CA SER A 401 51.00 -15.65 -51.54
C SER A 401 51.56 -16.46 -50.37
N GLN A 402 52.80 -16.19 -49.94
CA GLN A 402 53.46 -16.90 -48.85
C GLN A 402 52.84 -16.52 -47.50
N GLU A 403 52.58 -15.23 -47.27
CA GLU A 403 51.86 -14.75 -46.08
C GLU A 403 50.44 -15.35 -46.00
N ARG A 404 49.72 -15.40 -47.13
CA ARG A 404 48.39 -16.03 -47.18
C ARG A 404 48.47 -17.54 -46.96
N VAL A 405 49.46 -18.22 -47.53
CA VAL A 405 49.70 -19.66 -47.28
C VAL A 405 50.00 -19.88 -45.81
N SER A 406 50.93 -19.16 -45.18
CA SER A 406 51.25 -19.36 -43.77
C SER A 406 50.15 -18.94 -42.80
N LEU A 407 49.27 -18.00 -43.17
CA LEU A 407 48.05 -17.70 -42.40
C LEU A 407 46.98 -18.79 -42.58
N LEU A 408 46.89 -19.44 -43.74
CA LEU A 408 46.06 -20.63 -43.95
C LEU A 408 46.67 -21.88 -43.29
N GLU A 409 47.99 -22.04 -43.24
CA GLU A 409 48.69 -23.10 -42.50
C GLU A 409 48.46 -22.93 -40.99
N ALA A 410 48.60 -21.71 -40.47
CA ALA A 410 48.29 -21.38 -39.08
C ALA A 410 46.83 -21.71 -38.74
N ARG A 411 45.87 -21.25 -39.56
CA ARG A 411 44.45 -21.60 -39.39
C ARG A 411 44.17 -23.09 -39.55
N LEU A 412 44.92 -23.80 -40.39
CA LEU A 412 44.81 -25.25 -40.54
C LEU A 412 45.43 -26.00 -39.34
N THR A 413 46.46 -25.47 -38.68
CA THR A 413 46.93 -26.00 -37.40
C THR A 413 45.95 -25.70 -36.27
N GLU A 414 45.44 -24.47 -36.17
CA GLU A 414 44.35 -24.11 -35.25
C GLU A 414 43.14 -25.03 -35.46
N GLU A 415 42.68 -25.25 -36.69
CA GLU A 415 41.54 -26.13 -36.97
C GLU A 415 41.86 -27.61 -36.68
N LYS A 416 43.09 -28.08 -36.95
CA LYS A 416 43.53 -29.43 -36.53
C LYS A 416 43.53 -29.57 -35.02
N ASP A 417 43.94 -28.54 -34.29
CA ASP A 417 44.01 -28.57 -32.82
C ASP A 417 42.62 -28.39 -32.18
N TRP A 418 41.73 -27.58 -32.77
CA TRP A 418 40.29 -27.57 -32.44
C TRP A 418 39.62 -28.91 -32.73
N ARG A 419 39.95 -29.59 -33.84
CA ARG A 419 39.43 -30.94 -34.14
C ARG A 419 39.93 -31.97 -33.13
N LYS A 420 41.21 -31.95 -32.74
CA LYS A 420 41.75 -32.79 -31.65
C LYS A 420 41.06 -32.49 -30.32
N GLN A 421 40.86 -31.21 -29.98
CA GLN A 421 40.19 -30.81 -28.75
C GLN A 421 38.74 -31.30 -28.76
N LEU A 422 38.00 -31.14 -29.85
CA LEU A 422 36.65 -31.67 -30.02
C LEU A 422 36.61 -33.21 -29.97
N GLU A 423 37.66 -33.91 -30.42
CA GLU A 423 37.77 -35.37 -30.31
C GLU A 423 38.06 -35.82 -28.86
N VAL A 424 38.88 -35.07 -28.12
CA VAL A 424 39.09 -35.24 -26.66
C VAL A 424 37.81 -34.92 -25.88
N ASP A 425 37.10 -33.85 -26.22
CA ASP A 425 35.85 -33.45 -25.56
C ASP A 425 34.73 -34.44 -25.88
N LEU A 426 34.66 -34.95 -27.12
CA LEU A 426 33.72 -35.99 -27.52
C LEU A 426 33.99 -37.32 -26.81
N THR A 427 35.25 -37.75 -26.72
CA THR A 427 35.62 -38.98 -25.99
C THR A 427 35.44 -38.82 -24.47
N SER A 428 35.69 -37.63 -23.92
CA SER A 428 35.36 -37.26 -22.54
C SER A 428 33.85 -37.32 -22.27
N ALA A 429 33.03 -36.72 -23.14
CA ALA A 429 31.58 -36.73 -23.05
C ALA A 429 30.99 -38.14 -23.23
N GLN A 430 31.55 -38.97 -24.12
CA GLN A 430 31.21 -40.38 -24.24
C GLN A 430 31.58 -41.17 -22.97
N GLY A 431 32.72 -40.83 -22.35
CA GLY A 431 33.15 -41.39 -21.06
C GLY A 431 32.23 -40.99 -19.90
N ALA A 432 31.77 -39.74 -19.86
CA ALA A 432 30.77 -39.26 -18.91
C ALA A 432 29.43 -39.98 -19.11
N LEU A 433 28.89 -39.96 -20.33
CA LEU A 433 27.64 -40.66 -20.69
C LEU A 433 27.69 -42.17 -20.39
N LYS A 434 28.87 -42.81 -20.47
CA LYS A 434 29.07 -44.21 -20.07
C LYS A 434 29.00 -44.38 -18.55
N LYS A 435 29.64 -43.50 -17.78
CA LYS A 435 29.54 -43.48 -16.30
C LYS A 435 28.11 -43.21 -15.85
N ASP A 436 27.40 -42.28 -16.49
CA ASP A 436 26.00 -41.96 -16.18
C ASP A 436 25.09 -43.17 -16.45
N LYS A 437 25.30 -43.89 -17.56
CA LYS A 437 24.61 -45.16 -17.83
C LYS A 437 24.94 -46.25 -16.80
N GLU A 438 26.19 -46.35 -16.37
CA GLU A 438 26.61 -47.30 -15.33
C GLU A 438 25.99 -46.95 -13.97
N ALA A 439 25.93 -45.66 -13.62
CA ALA A 439 25.27 -45.14 -12.42
C ALA A 439 23.75 -45.33 -12.44
N LEU A 440 23.08 -45.04 -13.57
CA LEU A 440 21.65 -45.33 -13.76
C LEU A 440 21.35 -46.83 -13.61
N GLN A 441 22.19 -47.70 -14.17
CA GLN A 441 22.04 -49.14 -13.95
C GLN A 441 22.29 -49.57 -12.49
N MET A 442 23.14 -48.87 -11.73
CA MET A 442 23.27 -49.11 -10.28
C MET A 442 22.01 -48.66 -9.54
N GLY A 443 21.49 -47.47 -9.83
CA GLY A 443 20.21 -46.98 -9.31
C GLY A 443 19.04 -47.90 -9.66
N GLU A 444 19.00 -48.49 -10.85
CA GLU A 444 18.03 -49.53 -11.21
C GLU A 444 18.17 -50.81 -10.36
N ARG A 445 19.41 -51.27 -10.12
CA ARG A 445 19.66 -52.45 -9.28
C ARG A 445 19.26 -52.19 -7.83
N GLU A 446 19.50 -50.98 -7.33
CA GLU A 446 19.13 -50.54 -5.99
C GLU A 446 17.62 -50.34 -5.87
N LEU A 447 16.95 -49.72 -6.84
CA LEU A 447 15.48 -49.68 -6.93
C LEU A 447 14.85 -51.09 -6.98
N LYS A 448 15.50 -52.05 -7.66
CA LYS A 448 15.06 -53.46 -7.68
C LYS A 448 15.25 -54.12 -6.30
N LYS A 449 16.33 -53.86 -5.57
CA LYS A 449 16.50 -54.30 -4.16
C LYS A 449 15.45 -53.68 -3.24
N LEU A 450 15.32 -52.36 -3.25
CA LEU A 450 14.36 -51.62 -2.43
C LEU A 450 12.91 -52.07 -2.69
N ARG A 451 12.54 -52.38 -3.93
CA ARG A 451 11.22 -52.98 -4.24
C ARG A 451 11.06 -54.38 -3.64
N MET A 452 12.09 -55.22 -3.63
CA MET A 452 12.05 -56.53 -2.97
C MET A 452 12.01 -56.42 -1.44
N GLU A 453 12.72 -55.45 -0.86
CA GLU A 453 12.70 -55.15 0.58
C GLU A 453 11.33 -54.60 1.01
N VAL A 454 10.75 -53.66 0.26
CA VAL A 454 9.37 -53.17 0.48
C VAL A 454 8.36 -54.31 0.36
N ASN A 455 8.51 -55.22 -0.60
CA ASN A 455 7.65 -56.41 -0.71
C ASN A 455 7.83 -57.35 0.51
N SER A 456 9.05 -57.57 0.99
CA SER A 456 9.32 -58.35 2.21
C SER A 456 8.62 -57.73 3.41
N LEU A 457 8.87 -56.44 3.67
CA LEU A 457 8.26 -55.66 4.74
C LEU A 457 6.72 -55.63 4.63
N GLN A 458 6.16 -55.63 3.41
CA GLN A 458 4.71 -55.75 3.20
C GLN A 458 4.19 -57.13 3.60
N THR A 459 4.89 -58.22 3.27
CA THR A 459 4.53 -59.57 3.75
C THR A 459 4.75 -59.74 5.25
N GLU A 460 5.78 -59.14 5.84
CA GLU A 460 6.03 -59.12 7.28
C GLU A 460 4.94 -58.32 8.01
N CYS A 461 4.45 -57.23 7.44
CA CYS A 461 3.28 -56.50 7.94
C CYS A 461 1.97 -57.28 7.78
N GLN A 462 1.83 -58.13 6.75
CA GLN A 462 0.69 -59.05 6.64
C GLN A 462 0.77 -60.16 7.69
N GLN A 463 1.96 -60.76 7.90
CA GLN A 463 2.22 -61.71 8.98
C GLN A 463 1.97 -61.08 10.35
N GLY A 464 2.47 -59.86 10.59
CA GLY A 464 2.21 -59.07 11.78
C GLY A 464 0.71 -58.83 12.02
N LYS A 465 -0.07 -58.53 10.97
CA LYS A 465 -1.54 -58.44 11.06
C LYS A 465 -2.19 -59.79 11.42
N THR A 466 -1.65 -60.93 10.97
CA THR A 466 -2.14 -62.25 11.40
C THR A 466 -1.72 -62.59 12.84
N LEU A 467 -0.51 -62.22 13.27
CA LEU A 467 -0.01 -62.39 14.63
C LEU A 467 -0.74 -61.49 15.64
N ILE A 468 -1.15 -60.28 15.24
CA ILE A 468 -2.02 -59.43 16.05
C ILE A 468 -3.40 -60.08 16.21
N LYS A 469 -3.97 -60.66 15.15
CA LYS A 469 -5.25 -61.39 15.23
C LYS A 469 -5.15 -62.60 16.16
N SER A 470 -4.14 -63.45 16.01
CA SER A 470 -3.94 -64.59 16.91
C SER A 470 -3.61 -64.16 18.35
N LEU A 471 -2.87 -63.06 18.55
CA LEU A 471 -2.66 -62.48 19.88
C LEU A 471 -3.95 -61.93 20.50
N THR A 472 -4.86 -61.33 19.72
CA THR A 472 -6.18 -60.94 20.24
C THR A 472 -7.06 -62.13 20.57
N GLN A 473 -7.00 -63.22 19.78
CA GLN A 473 -7.66 -64.48 20.09
C GLN A 473 -7.10 -65.09 21.39
N VAL A 474 -5.77 -65.24 21.49
CA VAL A 474 -5.10 -65.78 22.69
C VAL A 474 -5.33 -64.89 23.91
N LYS A 475 -5.50 -63.57 23.78
CA LYS A 475 -5.93 -62.69 24.88
C LYS A 475 -7.39 -62.95 25.30
N GLY A 476 -8.29 -63.25 24.37
CA GLY A 476 -9.67 -63.68 24.67
C GLY A 476 -9.72 -65.05 25.34
N GLU A 477 -8.99 -66.04 24.80
CA GLU A 477 -8.83 -67.36 25.39
C GLU A 477 -8.19 -67.28 26.79
N LYS A 478 -7.17 -66.42 26.95
CA LYS A 478 -6.57 -66.12 28.25
C LYS A 478 -7.61 -65.54 29.22
N ALA A 479 -8.42 -64.57 28.82
CA ALA A 479 -9.45 -64.01 29.71
C ALA A 479 -10.47 -65.06 30.15
N VAL A 480 -10.86 -65.98 29.26
CA VAL A 480 -11.72 -67.15 29.59
C VAL A 480 -11.00 -68.14 30.51
N LEU A 481 -9.68 -68.31 30.37
CA LEU A 481 -8.87 -69.13 31.29
C LEU A 481 -8.67 -68.44 32.64
N GLU A 482 -8.51 -67.12 32.71
CA GLU A 482 -8.47 -66.33 33.94
C GLU A 482 -9.84 -66.38 34.66
N GLU A 483 -10.96 -66.36 33.95
CA GLU A 483 -12.27 -66.57 34.55
C GLU A 483 -12.41 -68.01 35.09
N LYS A 484 -11.98 -69.02 34.34
CA LYS A 484 -11.96 -70.43 34.79
C LYS A 484 -11.01 -70.64 35.98
N LEU A 485 -9.88 -69.96 36.02
CA LEU A 485 -8.98 -69.95 37.18
C LEU A 485 -9.66 -69.30 38.37
N ALA A 486 -10.31 -68.14 38.22
CA ALA A 486 -11.08 -67.53 39.31
C ALA A 486 -12.28 -68.40 39.75
N GLN A 487 -12.87 -69.21 38.86
CA GLN A 487 -13.87 -70.22 39.23
C GLN A 487 -13.22 -71.38 40.02
N LEU A 488 -12.06 -71.88 39.58
CA LEU A 488 -11.28 -72.93 40.27
C LEU A 488 -10.72 -72.46 41.62
N GLU A 489 -10.30 -71.21 41.77
CA GLU A 489 -9.87 -70.61 43.03
C GLU A 489 -11.04 -70.52 44.01
N ARG A 490 -12.24 -70.16 43.54
CA ARG A 490 -13.46 -70.19 44.37
C ARG A 490 -13.84 -71.60 44.80
N THR A 491 -13.61 -72.64 43.97
CA THR A 491 -13.82 -74.03 44.41
C THR A 491 -12.70 -74.53 45.31
N HIS A 492 -11.44 -74.14 45.06
CA HIS A 492 -10.31 -74.45 45.93
C HIS A 492 -10.48 -73.82 47.31
N ALA A 493 -10.93 -72.57 47.41
CA ALA A 493 -11.22 -71.92 48.70
C ALA A 493 -12.34 -72.63 49.48
N ARG A 494 -13.36 -73.17 48.78
CA ARG A 494 -14.40 -74.02 49.40
C ARG A 494 -13.83 -75.34 49.90
N LEU A 495 -13.12 -76.07 49.04
CA LEU A 495 -12.47 -77.34 49.36
C LEU A 495 -11.40 -77.20 50.45
N GLN A 496 -10.70 -76.06 50.50
CA GLN A 496 -9.73 -75.74 51.52
C GLN A 496 -10.43 -75.47 52.86
N GLY A 497 -11.53 -74.72 52.88
CA GLY A 497 -12.37 -74.58 54.08
C GLY A 497 -13.02 -75.90 54.52
N GLU A 498 -13.22 -76.87 53.62
CA GLU A 498 -13.64 -78.23 53.96
C GLU A 498 -12.47 -79.06 54.54
N LEU A 499 -11.27 -78.94 53.96
CA LEU A 499 -10.02 -79.53 54.49
C LEU A 499 -9.59 -78.94 55.84
N GLU A 500 -9.87 -77.67 56.10
CA GLU A 500 -9.60 -77.02 57.38
C GLU A 500 -10.53 -77.59 58.48
N ARG A 501 -11.83 -77.74 58.19
CA ARG A 501 -12.76 -78.49 59.05
C ARG A 501 -12.34 -79.96 59.25
N GLN A 502 -11.79 -80.61 58.22
CA GLN A 502 -11.23 -81.97 58.35
C GLN A 502 -9.93 -82.02 59.18
N ARG A 503 -9.12 -80.94 59.19
CA ARG A 503 -7.93 -80.82 60.06
C ARG A 503 -8.29 -80.55 61.51
N GLU A 504 -9.44 -79.92 61.76
CA GLU A 504 -10.03 -79.76 63.09
C GLU A 504 -10.54 -81.11 63.64
N SER A 505 -11.11 -81.98 62.79
CA SER A 505 -11.34 -83.40 63.12
C SER A 505 -10.05 -84.24 63.04
N GLY A 506 -9.18 -84.08 64.05
CA GLY A 506 -7.74 -84.40 64.00
C GLY A 506 -7.24 -85.85 63.86
N GLY A 507 -7.91 -86.74 63.11
CA GLY A 507 -7.50 -88.14 62.94
C GLY A 507 -6.15 -88.35 62.24
N ALA A 508 -5.85 -87.59 61.18
CA ALA A 508 -4.67 -87.80 60.31
C ALA A 508 -3.30 -87.40 60.92
N LYS A 509 -3.14 -87.44 62.25
CA LYS A 509 -1.91 -87.05 62.99
C LYS A 509 -1.24 -88.21 63.72
N GLU A 510 -1.82 -89.40 63.72
CA GLU A 510 -1.26 -90.57 64.42
C GLU A 510 -0.44 -91.43 63.45
N ASP A 511 -0.99 -91.81 62.30
CA ASP A 511 -0.34 -92.58 61.22
C ASP A 511 1.05 -92.01 60.82
N LEU A 512 1.16 -90.68 60.76
CA LEU A 512 2.39 -89.96 60.39
C LEU A 512 3.51 -90.01 61.46
N ARG A 513 3.22 -90.49 62.67
CA ARG A 513 4.24 -90.74 63.70
C ARG A 513 4.84 -92.13 63.56
N GLU A 514 4.01 -93.14 63.28
CA GLU A 514 4.45 -94.54 63.18
C GLU A 514 5.43 -94.72 62.01
N SER A 515 5.07 -94.23 60.82
CA SER A 515 5.91 -94.29 59.62
C SER A 515 7.28 -93.59 59.78
N ARG A 516 7.42 -92.62 60.70
CA ARG A 516 8.73 -91.99 60.98
C ARG A 516 9.67 -92.89 61.77
N ALA A 517 9.16 -93.70 62.69
CA ALA A 517 9.97 -94.61 63.51
C ALA A 517 10.60 -95.72 62.64
N GLU A 518 9.84 -96.24 61.65
CA GLU A 518 10.30 -97.27 60.71
C GLU A 518 11.50 -96.79 59.86
N VAL A 519 11.45 -95.55 59.36
CA VAL A 519 12.52 -94.95 58.54
C VAL A 519 13.81 -94.76 59.33
N GLU A 520 13.71 -94.44 60.62
CA GLU A 520 14.87 -94.27 61.50
C GLU A 520 15.54 -95.63 61.78
N GLN A 521 14.74 -96.67 62.03
CA GLN A 521 15.22 -98.05 62.25
C GLN A 521 15.99 -98.62 61.04
N LEU A 522 15.61 -98.27 59.81
CA LEU A 522 16.29 -98.71 58.58
C LEU A 522 17.67 -98.04 58.37
N ARG A 523 17.84 -96.79 58.85
CA ARG A 523 19.15 -96.11 58.78
C ARG A 523 20.18 -96.78 59.67
N ASP A 524 19.79 -97.18 60.89
CA ASP A 524 20.68 -97.87 61.83
C ASP A 524 21.11 -99.27 61.38
N GLN A 525 20.34 -99.93 60.50
CA GLN A 525 20.77 -101.16 59.84
C GLN A 525 21.83 -100.89 58.78
N THR A 526 21.66 -99.82 57.99
CA THR A 526 22.58 -99.42 56.92
C THR A 526 23.98 -99.07 57.46
N TYR A 527 24.05 -98.35 58.58
CA TYR A 527 25.33 -98.02 59.23
C TYR A 527 26.07 -99.26 59.76
N ARG A 528 25.35 -100.25 60.31
CA ARG A 528 25.96 -101.51 60.80
C ARG A 528 26.63 -102.30 59.67
N LEU A 529 25.91 -102.55 58.58
CA LEU A 529 26.45 -103.25 57.39
C LEU A 529 27.66 -102.53 56.79
N THR A 530 27.67 -101.19 56.82
CA THR A 530 28.81 -100.39 56.33
C THR A 530 30.06 -100.57 57.20
N SER A 531 29.90 -100.73 58.52
CA SER A 531 30.99 -101.01 59.46
C SER A 531 31.56 -102.43 59.29
N GLU A 532 30.69 -103.42 59.08
CA GLU A 532 31.07 -104.82 58.84
C GLU A 532 31.86 -104.98 57.52
N LEU A 533 31.49 -104.25 56.47
CA LEU A 533 32.25 -104.21 55.21
C LEU A 533 33.64 -103.56 55.38
N ALA A 534 33.79 -102.62 56.32
CA ALA A 534 35.09 -102.00 56.61
C ALA A 534 36.02 -102.98 57.38
N SER A 535 35.50 -103.68 58.39
CA SER A 535 36.31 -104.63 59.19
C SER A 535 36.74 -105.85 58.38
N LEU A 536 35.86 -106.41 57.54
CA LEU A 536 36.20 -107.48 56.60
C LEU A 536 37.30 -107.08 55.62
N ARG A 537 37.33 -105.81 55.20
CA ARG A 537 38.35 -105.27 54.29
C ARG A 537 39.72 -105.16 54.98
N THR A 538 39.75 -104.68 56.24
CA THR A 538 41.00 -104.65 57.02
C THR A 538 41.54 -106.06 57.33
N ALA A 539 40.67 -107.04 57.59
CA ALA A 539 41.07 -108.43 57.79
C ALA A 539 41.65 -109.07 56.51
N HIS A 540 41.06 -108.79 55.35
CA HIS A 540 41.58 -109.24 54.05
C HIS A 540 42.99 -108.69 53.77
N ASP A 541 43.22 -107.40 54.03
CA ASP A 541 44.52 -106.79 53.75
C ASP A 541 45.59 -107.21 54.78
N ALA A 542 45.23 -107.49 56.04
CA ALA A 542 46.14 -108.12 57.00
C ALA A 542 46.62 -109.51 56.56
N LEU A 543 45.71 -110.38 56.09
CA LEU A 543 46.06 -111.71 55.55
C LEU A 543 46.96 -111.63 54.31
N ARG A 544 46.89 -110.55 53.52
CA ARG A 544 47.81 -110.32 52.40
C ARG A 544 49.23 -110.05 52.89
N GLU A 545 49.41 -109.26 53.94
CA GLU A 545 50.73 -108.95 54.52
C GLU A 545 51.35 -110.18 55.21
N GLU A 546 50.55 -110.98 55.93
CA GLU A 546 51.02 -112.26 56.51
C GLU A 546 51.52 -113.22 55.43
N LEU A 547 50.79 -113.36 54.30
CA LEU A 547 51.23 -114.14 53.14
C LEU A 547 52.46 -113.54 52.43
N GLY A 548 52.76 -112.25 52.64
CA GLY A 548 54.01 -111.61 52.25
C GLY A 548 55.16 -111.99 53.18
N ALA A 549 54.93 -111.98 54.48
CA ALA A 549 55.91 -112.33 55.52
C ALA A 549 56.37 -113.79 55.43
N GLU A 550 55.46 -114.75 55.22
CA GLU A 550 55.84 -116.17 55.01
C GLU A 550 56.72 -116.37 53.77
N LYS A 551 56.47 -115.62 52.69
CA LYS A 551 57.31 -115.68 51.48
C LYS A 551 58.70 -115.10 51.72
N LEU A 552 58.80 -114.04 52.53
CA LEU A 552 60.08 -113.50 52.97
C LEU A 552 60.85 -114.50 53.85
N GLN A 553 60.22 -115.13 54.85
CA GLN A 553 60.86 -116.19 55.64
C GLN A 553 61.31 -117.38 54.77
N SER A 554 60.47 -117.82 53.83
CA SER A 554 60.80 -118.88 52.87
C SER A 554 62.01 -118.52 52.00
N SER A 555 62.16 -117.24 51.62
CA SER A 555 63.33 -116.76 50.88
C SER A 555 64.60 -116.68 51.75
N GLY A 556 64.48 -116.36 53.03
CA GLY A 556 65.59 -116.32 54.00
C GLY A 556 66.21 -117.69 54.21
N LEU A 557 65.38 -118.70 54.54
CA LEU A 557 65.85 -120.08 54.70
C LEU A 557 66.50 -120.66 53.42
N GLN A 558 66.07 -120.19 52.24
CA GLN A 558 66.69 -120.55 50.96
C GLN A 558 68.02 -119.80 50.71
N ALA A 559 68.27 -118.66 51.35
CA ALA A 559 69.55 -117.96 51.34
C ALA A 559 70.55 -118.60 52.33
N ASP A 560 70.10 -118.99 53.53
CA ASP A 560 70.95 -119.67 54.52
C ASP A 560 71.46 -121.03 54.02
N LEU A 561 70.61 -121.79 53.30
CA LEU A 561 71.03 -123.01 52.61
C LEU A 561 72.03 -122.77 51.46
N ARG A 562 72.12 -121.55 50.92
CA ARG A 562 73.10 -121.17 49.90
C ARG A 562 74.42 -120.69 50.50
N SER A 563 74.40 -119.97 51.63
CA SER A 563 75.62 -119.51 52.30
C SER A 563 76.45 -120.69 52.80
N GLY A 564 75.83 -121.64 53.51
CA GLY A 564 76.51 -122.86 53.98
C GLY A 564 77.06 -123.75 52.85
N ALA A 565 76.44 -123.73 51.66
CA ALA A 565 76.99 -124.41 50.48
C ALA A 565 78.22 -123.69 49.92
N GLN A 566 78.27 -122.36 50.00
CA GLN A 566 79.33 -121.54 49.41
C GLN A 566 80.61 -121.50 50.26
N GLU A 567 80.51 -121.62 51.58
CA GLU A 567 81.67 -121.76 52.48
C GLU A 567 82.48 -123.03 52.19
N THR A 568 81.81 -124.16 51.90
CA THR A 568 82.48 -125.43 51.56
C THR A 568 83.27 -125.37 50.25
N LEU A 569 82.86 -124.51 49.30
CA LEU A 569 83.57 -124.31 48.03
C LEU A 569 84.77 -123.37 48.17
N SER A 570 84.71 -122.36 49.05
CA SER A 570 85.86 -121.49 49.32
C SER A 570 87.01 -122.21 50.02
N ALA A 571 86.73 -123.12 50.97
CA ALA A 571 87.75 -123.92 51.65
C ALA A 571 88.49 -124.89 50.70
N GLN A 572 87.90 -125.22 49.55
CA GLN A 572 88.56 -126.02 48.51
C GLN A 572 89.62 -125.21 47.74
N GLY A 573 89.35 -123.91 47.50
CA GLY A 573 90.21 -123.04 46.67
C GLY A 573 91.56 -122.65 47.30
N GLU A 574 91.70 -122.70 48.62
CA GLU A 574 93.00 -122.42 49.27
C GLU A 574 94.02 -123.56 49.09
N ARG A 575 93.56 -124.80 48.88
CA ARG A 575 94.44 -125.95 48.64
C ARG A 575 95.20 -125.84 47.32
N ASP A 576 94.51 -125.40 46.26
CA ASP A 576 95.11 -125.31 44.93
C ASP A 576 96.04 -124.08 44.79
N ARG A 577 95.80 -123.03 45.60
CA ARG A 577 96.59 -121.79 45.56
C ARG A 577 98.01 -121.97 46.09
N LEU A 578 98.19 -122.75 47.16
CA LEU A 578 99.51 -123.13 47.69
C LEU A 578 100.32 -124.03 46.73
N GLY A 579 99.68 -124.68 45.75
CA GLY A 579 100.34 -125.58 44.81
C GLY A 579 101.22 -124.91 43.76
N LEU A 580 101.05 -123.60 43.51
CA LEU A 580 101.70 -122.88 42.40
C LEU A 580 102.77 -121.87 42.85
N GLU A 581 102.78 -121.44 44.11
CA GLU A 581 103.79 -120.49 44.64
C GLU A 581 105.21 -121.08 44.64
N VAL A 582 105.36 -122.40 44.57
CA VAL A 582 106.65 -123.10 44.40
C VAL A 582 107.31 -122.85 43.04
N GLN A 583 106.55 -122.62 41.97
CA GLN A 583 107.11 -122.63 40.61
C GLN A 583 107.62 -121.26 40.13
N GLN A 584 107.18 -120.15 40.76
CA GLN A 584 107.53 -118.79 40.33
C GLN A 584 108.19 -117.90 41.41
N LEU A 585 108.78 -118.53 42.42
CA LEU A 585 110.09 -118.10 42.95
C LEU A 585 111.25 -118.79 42.21
N GLN A 586 111.05 -118.95 40.90
CA GLN A 586 111.97 -118.48 39.87
C GLN A 586 113.30 -117.89 40.38
N GLN A 587 114.35 -118.71 40.19
CA GLN A 587 115.60 -118.31 39.54
C GLN A 587 116.33 -117.08 40.12
N ARG A 588 117.43 -117.39 40.84
CA ARG A 588 118.55 -116.50 41.26
C ARG A 588 118.45 -115.87 42.64
N LEU A 589 118.66 -116.70 43.66
CA LEU A 589 119.71 -116.40 44.63
C LEU A 589 120.51 -117.67 44.96
N GLU A 590 121.79 -117.48 45.29
CA GLU A 590 122.84 -118.46 45.65
C GLU A 590 122.35 -119.90 46.05
N LEU A 591 122.71 -120.99 45.36
CA LEU A 591 124.03 -121.63 45.18
C LEU A 591 124.87 -121.81 46.47
N GLN A 592 125.08 -123.10 46.83
CA GLN A 592 126.07 -123.63 47.80
C GLN A 592 125.76 -123.32 49.28
N LEU A 593 125.97 -124.23 50.25
CA LEU A 593 126.77 -125.47 50.31
C LEU A 593 125.88 -126.68 50.73
N GLU A 594 125.90 -127.81 50.02
CA GLU A 594 126.73 -129.03 50.24
C GLU A 594 126.31 -129.95 51.42
N GLU A 595 125.79 -131.14 51.09
CA GLU A 595 126.28 -132.48 51.49
C GLU A 595 125.48 -133.53 50.66
N HIS A 596 126.10 -134.38 49.82
CA HIS A 596 126.66 -135.70 50.15
C HIS A 596 125.61 -136.70 50.73
N HIS A 597 125.32 -137.87 50.15
CA HIS A 597 126.02 -138.70 49.16
C HIS A 597 125.07 -139.51 48.21
N ALA A 598 125.72 -140.25 47.28
CA ALA A 598 125.22 -141.24 46.31
C ALA A 598 124.32 -142.38 46.92
N SER A 599 123.71 -143.31 46.16
CA SER A 599 124.10 -143.87 44.84
C SER A 599 123.01 -144.74 44.18
N THR A 600 123.21 -145.09 42.89
CA THR A 600 122.56 -146.19 42.11
C THR A 600 121.02 -146.12 41.87
N ARG A 601 120.44 -146.58 40.74
CA ARG A 601 120.98 -147.22 39.50
C ARG A 601 120.05 -147.01 38.28
N SER A 602 120.59 -147.38 37.10
CA SER A 602 119.94 -147.69 35.79
C SER A 602 118.56 -148.40 35.86
N SER A 603 117.70 -148.39 34.82
CA SER A 603 118.03 -148.58 33.40
C SER A 603 116.98 -148.07 32.40
N SER A 604 117.39 -147.87 31.15
CA SER A 604 116.54 -147.59 29.98
C SER A 604 116.01 -148.87 29.29
N GLN A 605 115.09 -148.63 28.35
CA GLN A 605 114.67 -149.40 27.16
C GLN A 605 115.37 -150.72 26.82
N GLU A 606 114.54 -151.75 26.54
CA GLU A 606 114.36 -152.49 25.26
C GLU A 606 115.57 -152.91 24.35
N PRO A 607 115.39 -153.92 23.47
CA PRO A 607 116.44 -154.92 23.22
C PRO A 607 117.14 -154.85 21.84
N LEU A 608 118.28 -155.56 21.68
CA LEU A 608 118.44 -156.69 20.72
C LEU A 608 119.88 -157.27 20.55
N THR A 609 119.93 -158.58 20.23
CA THR A 609 120.91 -159.34 19.39
C THR A 609 122.33 -159.80 19.82
N LYS A 610 122.48 -161.14 19.83
CA LYS A 610 123.50 -162.02 19.16
C LYS A 610 124.87 -162.39 19.82
N PRO A 611 125.55 -163.50 19.36
CA PRO A 611 126.61 -164.23 20.10
C PRO A 611 127.99 -164.37 19.39
N SER A 612 129.02 -164.93 20.08
CA SER A 612 130.21 -165.63 19.48
C SER A 612 131.11 -166.40 20.51
N PRO A 613 132.06 -167.29 20.08
CA PRO A 613 132.90 -168.16 20.94
C PRO A 613 134.47 -168.09 20.75
N GLY A 614 135.28 -168.87 21.52
CA GLY A 614 136.72 -169.20 21.22
C GLY A 614 137.60 -169.81 22.37
N GLY A 615 138.70 -170.57 22.08
CA GLY A 615 139.73 -171.07 23.07
C GLY A 615 140.83 -172.10 22.58
N PRO A 616 142.02 -172.32 23.24
CA PRO A 616 143.28 -172.95 22.66
C PRO A 616 144.20 -173.93 23.56
N VAL A 617 145.45 -174.36 23.12
CA VAL A 617 146.78 -174.66 23.88
C VAL A 617 147.62 -176.06 23.82
N GLU A 618 148.98 -176.03 23.56
CA GLU A 618 150.32 -176.77 23.95
C GLU A 618 150.97 -178.28 23.77
N GLN A 619 152.34 -178.35 23.53
CA GLN A 619 153.61 -179.20 23.93
C GLN A 619 154.13 -180.69 23.47
N LEU A 620 155.24 -181.35 24.05
CA LEU A 620 156.35 -182.27 23.43
C LEU A 620 156.96 -183.59 24.21
N PRO A 621 158.27 -184.16 24.17
CA PRO A 621 159.19 -185.03 23.26
C PRO A 621 160.07 -186.31 23.78
N SER A 622 161.03 -186.98 23.00
CA SER A 622 162.30 -187.87 23.31
C SER A 622 162.39 -189.47 23.04
N VAL A 623 163.42 -190.45 23.08
CA VAL A 623 164.97 -190.75 23.06
C VAL A 623 165.32 -192.37 23.26
N LYS A 624 166.44 -193.25 23.17
CA LYS A 624 167.99 -193.48 22.96
C LYS A 624 168.59 -195.01 22.79
N ARG A 625 169.81 -195.28 22.16
CA ARG A 625 171.01 -196.32 22.30
C ARG A 625 170.95 -197.94 22.21
N ASP A 626 171.94 -198.95 22.17
CA ASP A 626 173.49 -199.16 22.18
C ASP A 626 174.31 -200.41 21.45
N PRO A 627 174.90 -201.57 22.03
CA PRO A 627 176.33 -202.15 21.81
C PRO A 627 176.69 -203.71 21.47
N ALA A 628 177.98 -204.26 21.55
CA ALA A 628 178.55 -205.61 21.05
C ALA A 628 179.80 -206.37 21.79
N GLY A 629 180.57 -207.35 21.17
CA GLY A 629 181.79 -208.17 21.67
C GLY A 629 182.42 -209.18 20.60
N LEU A 630 183.46 -210.10 20.65
CA LEU A 630 184.66 -210.67 21.45
C LEU A 630 185.62 -211.56 20.48
N GLN A 631 186.71 -212.41 20.66
CA GLN A 631 187.55 -213.13 21.72
C GLN A 631 189.11 -213.47 21.39
N ALA A 632 189.64 -214.75 21.26
CA ALA A 632 191.09 -215.24 21.42
C ALA A 632 191.66 -216.31 20.35
N ASP A 633 192.78 -217.12 20.38
CA ASP A 633 193.84 -217.68 21.33
C ASP A 633 195.18 -218.33 20.66
N LEU A 634 196.06 -219.18 21.32
CA LEU A 634 197.45 -219.66 20.88
C LEU A 634 197.89 -221.21 21.04
N GLU A 635 199.22 -221.54 21.01
CA GLU A 635 200.04 -222.82 21.19
C GLU A 635 199.75 -224.17 20.44
N GLU A 636 200.46 -224.47 19.33
CA GLU A 636 201.03 -225.84 19.02
C GLU A 636 202.33 -225.74 18.18
N GLU A 637 203.24 -224.83 18.55
CA GLU A 637 204.39 -224.39 17.73
C GLU A 637 205.32 -225.53 17.26
N ARG A 638 205.44 -226.62 18.03
CA ARG A 638 206.52 -227.61 17.93
C ARG A 638 206.39 -228.70 16.86
N ARG A 639 205.43 -228.61 15.94
CA ARG A 639 205.55 -229.27 14.62
C ARG A 639 206.11 -228.35 13.50
N LEU A 640 206.75 -227.26 13.94
CA LEU A 640 208.13 -226.86 13.60
C LEU A 640 208.69 -227.19 12.21
N SER A 641 209.30 -226.15 11.62
CA SER A 641 210.38 -226.22 10.61
C SER A 641 210.06 -226.93 9.29
N ALA A 642 209.87 -228.25 9.25
CA ALA A 642 209.65 -229.00 8.02
C ALA A 642 208.41 -228.51 7.26
N ARG A 643 207.30 -228.26 7.97
CA ARG A 643 206.08 -227.68 7.39
C ARG A 643 206.26 -226.22 6.94
N ARG A 644 207.29 -225.52 7.44
CA ARG A 644 207.57 -224.09 7.13
C ARG A 644 208.24 -223.90 5.77
N GLN A 645 209.19 -224.76 5.38
CA GLN A 645 209.92 -224.54 4.12
C GLN A 645 209.02 -224.71 2.88
N LEU A 646 208.07 -225.66 2.91
CA LEU A 646 206.99 -225.74 1.91
C LEU A 646 205.95 -224.61 2.05
N ALA A 647 205.60 -224.21 3.28
CA ALA A 647 204.66 -223.11 3.50
C ALA A 647 205.15 -221.77 2.93
N LEU A 648 206.47 -221.51 2.92
CA LEU A 648 207.04 -220.31 2.27
C LEU A 648 206.76 -220.28 0.76
N GLN A 649 206.88 -221.42 0.07
CA GLN A 649 206.59 -221.49 -1.37
C GLN A 649 205.09 -221.32 -1.65
N ALA A 650 204.22 -221.90 -0.81
CA ALA A 650 202.77 -221.71 -0.90
C ALA A 650 202.33 -220.28 -0.56
N GLN A 651 202.93 -219.64 0.46
CA GLN A 651 202.67 -218.25 0.83
C GLN A 651 202.99 -217.28 -0.30
N SER A 652 204.05 -217.52 -1.07
CA SER A 652 204.40 -216.67 -2.22
C SER A 652 203.27 -216.66 -3.26
N THR A 653 202.70 -217.82 -3.59
CA THR A 653 201.55 -217.92 -4.51
C THR A 653 200.25 -217.39 -3.90
N GLU A 654 200.01 -217.60 -2.60
CA GLU A 654 198.79 -217.12 -1.94
C GLU A 654 198.78 -215.58 -1.81
N ALA A 655 199.91 -214.95 -1.48
CA ALA A 655 200.04 -213.50 -1.42
C ALA A 655 199.70 -212.85 -2.77
N GLN A 656 200.15 -213.45 -3.88
CA GLN A 656 199.87 -212.97 -5.23
C GLN A 656 198.40 -213.15 -5.66
N ALA A 657 197.66 -214.08 -5.01
CA ALA A 657 196.21 -214.21 -5.17
C ALA A 657 195.43 -213.21 -4.29
N ARG A 658 195.82 -213.05 -3.01
CA ARG A 658 195.16 -212.13 -2.07
C ARG A 658 195.19 -210.68 -2.57
N ALA A 659 196.31 -210.22 -3.13
CA ALA A 659 196.42 -208.88 -3.72
C ALA A 659 195.31 -208.61 -4.75
N LYS A 660 195.15 -209.50 -5.75
CA LYS A 660 194.12 -209.38 -6.80
C LYS A 660 192.69 -209.36 -6.25
N SER A 661 192.43 -210.01 -5.12
CA SER A 661 191.11 -210.00 -4.48
C SER A 661 190.79 -208.67 -3.79
N GLN A 662 191.79 -207.96 -3.24
CA GLN A 662 191.58 -206.66 -2.60
C GLN A 662 191.26 -205.56 -3.62
N ASP A 663 191.91 -205.57 -4.79
CA ASP A 663 191.64 -204.61 -5.88
C ASP A 663 190.16 -204.68 -6.35
N MET A 664 189.58 -205.87 -6.44
CA MET A 664 188.15 -206.04 -6.76
C MET A 664 187.21 -205.40 -5.72
N VAL A 665 187.51 -205.54 -4.43
CA VAL A 665 186.68 -204.98 -3.35
C VAL A 665 186.76 -203.45 -3.33
N LEU A 666 187.94 -202.89 -3.63
CA LEU A 666 188.12 -201.44 -3.76
C LEU A 666 187.36 -200.87 -4.97
N GLY A 667 187.27 -201.61 -6.07
CA GLY A 667 186.40 -201.28 -7.20
C GLY A 667 184.93 -201.16 -6.78
N GLN A 668 184.39 -202.20 -6.12
CA GLN A 668 182.98 -202.22 -5.69
C GLN A 668 182.60 -201.03 -4.78
N LYS A 669 183.52 -200.61 -3.89
CA LYS A 669 183.32 -199.43 -3.03
C LYS A 669 183.29 -198.10 -3.78
N ALA A 670 183.90 -198.01 -4.96
CA ALA A 670 183.87 -196.80 -5.78
C ALA A 670 182.51 -196.59 -6.48
N GLU A 671 181.83 -197.67 -6.87
CA GLU A 671 180.49 -197.62 -7.46
C GLU A 671 179.42 -197.19 -6.44
N GLU A 672 179.43 -197.75 -5.22
CA GLU A 672 178.51 -197.34 -4.14
C GLU A 672 178.59 -195.82 -3.85
N ALA A 673 179.81 -195.27 -3.84
CA ALA A 673 180.07 -193.85 -3.61
C ALA A 673 179.62 -192.94 -4.76
N ARG A 674 179.45 -193.47 -5.99
CA ARG A 674 178.79 -192.75 -7.10
C ARG A 674 177.28 -192.73 -6.92
N GLN A 675 176.67 -193.85 -6.53
CA GLN A 675 175.22 -193.98 -6.40
C GLN A 675 174.65 -192.96 -5.38
N LEU A 676 175.22 -192.92 -4.18
CA LEU A 676 174.80 -192.01 -3.10
C LEU A 676 174.87 -190.52 -3.47
N LYS A 677 175.75 -190.12 -4.40
CA LYS A 677 175.82 -188.73 -4.90
C LYS A 677 174.67 -188.37 -5.82
N GLN A 678 174.17 -189.32 -6.63
CA GLN A 678 173.01 -189.08 -7.49
C GLN A 678 171.73 -188.93 -6.67
N ASP A 679 171.53 -189.78 -5.66
CA ASP A 679 170.34 -189.73 -4.80
C ASP A 679 170.26 -188.44 -3.98
N LEU A 680 171.39 -187.91 -3.50
CA LEU A 680 171.44 -186.61 -2.81
C LEU A 680 170.97 -185.44 -3.70
N GLN A 681 171.41 -185.40 -4.97
CA GLN A 681 170.96 -184.38 -5.93
C GLN A 681 169.46 -184.51 -6.23
N ARG A 682 168.96 -185.76 -6.30
CA ARG A 682 167.53 -186.05 -6.48
C ARG A 682 166.68 -185.46 -5.36
N VAL A 683 167.08 -185.68 -4.11
CA VAL A 683 166.37 -185.15 -2.91
C VAL A 683 166.36 -183.61 -2.89
N GLN A 684 167.47 -182.95 -3.21
CA GLN A 684 167.53 -181.48 -3.27
C GLN A 684 166.54 -180.89 -4.28
N SER A 685 166.35 -181.54 -5.44
CA SER A 685 165.41 -181.06 -6.46
C SER A 685 163.96 -181.02 -5.96
N LEU A 686 163.53 -182.00 -5.15
CA LEU A 686 162.17 -182.10 -4.63
C LEU A 686 161.84 -180.99 -3.61
N PHE A 687 162.78 -180.65 -2.71
CA PHE A 687 162.60 -179.54 -1.78
C PHE A 687 162.41 -178.20 -2.49
N THR A 688 163.19 -177.93 -3.54
CA THR A 688 163.00 -176.71 -4.37
C THR A 688 161.70 -176.69 -5.17
N SER A 689 160.94 -177.79 -5.24
CA SER A 689 159.58 -177.83 -5.79
C SER A 689 158.55 -177.48 -4.73
N ALA A 690 158.58 -178.15 -3.57
CA ALA A 690 157.65 -177.91 -2.47
C ALA A 690 157.68 -176.45 -1.97
N GLU A 691 158.85 -175.81 -1.96
CA GLU A 691 158.98 -174.40 -1.60
C GLU A 691 158.24 -173.42 -2.54
N ARG A 692 157.95 -173.80 -3.80
CA ARG A 692 157.25 -172.93 -4.75
C ARG A 692 155.74 -172.97 -4.55
N GLU A 693 155.16 -174.16 -4.37
CA GLU A 693 153.72 -174.33 -4.10
C GLU A 693 153.32 -173.62 -2.78
N LEU A 694 154.17 -173.72 -1.76
CA LEU A 694 153.97 -173.05 -0.45
C LEU A 694 154.05 -171.51 -0.51
N ARG A 695 154.54 -170.93 -1.61
CA ARG A 695 154.50 -169.46 -1.85
C ARG A 695 153.20 -169.07 -2.55
N TYR A 696 152.77 -169.84 -3.55
CA TYR A 696 151.54 -169.57 -4.32
C TYR A 696 150.27 -169.53 -3.44
N GLU A 697 150.08 -170.50 -2.54
CA GLU A 697 148.92 -170.48 -1.62
C GLU A 697 148.99 -169.35 -0.58
N ARG A 698 150.17 -168.77 -0.31
CA ARG A 698 150.29 -167.60 0.59
C ARG A 698 149.82 -166.32 -0.10
N GLU A 699 150.16 -166.10 -1.37
CA GLU A 699 149.70 -164.94 -2.15
C GLU A 699 148.17 -164.96 -2.31
N LYS A 700 147.62 -166.11 -2.73
CA LYS A 700 146.17 -166.37 -2.82
C LYS A 700 145.42 -166.10 -1.50
N ASN A 701 146.04 -166.37 -0.35
CA ASN A 701 145.47 -166.08 0.97
C ASN A 701 145.48 -164.57 1.32
N VAL A 702 146.43 -163.79 0.78
CA VAL A 702 146.47 -162.33 0.94
C VAL A 702 145.37 -161.66 0.11
N ASP A 703 145.10 -162.12 -1.11
CA ASP A 703 144.07 -161.52 -1.96
C ASP A 703 142.64 -161.77 -1.45
N LEU A 704 142.37 -162.95 -0.88
CA LEU A 704 141.10 -163.20 -0.17
C LEU A 704 140.91 -162.27 1.04
N LYS A 705 142.00 -161.88 1.73
CA LYS A 705 141.93 -160.89 2.82
C LYS A 705 141.65 -159.48 2.30
N ARG A 706 142.24 -159.08 1.17
CA ARG A 706 141.94 -157.80 0.50
C ARG A 706 140.46 -157.68 0.12
N HIS A 707 139.87 -158.72 -0.46
CA HIS A 707 138.44 -158.72 -0.84
C HIS A 707 137.49 -158.59 0.36
N ASN A 708 137.76 -159.26 1.48
CA ASN A 708 136.90 -159.14 2.67
C ASN A 708 136.89 -157.71 3.24
N VAL A 709 138.05 -157.04 3.29
CA VAL A 709 138.15 -155.65 3.79
C VAL A 709 137.32 -154.67 2.94
N LEU A 710 137.32 -154.82 1.61
CA LEU A 710 136.49 -153.99 0.73
C LEU A 710 135.00 -154.22 0.98
N LEU A 711 134.58 -155.46 1.19
CA LEU A 711 133.18 -155.81 1.38
C LEU A 711 132.63 -155.32 2.74
N ASP A 712 133.47 -155.20 3.77
CA ASP A 712 133.10 -154.57 5.05
C ASP A 712 133.06 -153.03 4.97
N GLN A 713 133.85 -152.39 4.10
CA GLN A 713 133.76 -150.95 3.85
C GLN A 713 132.41 -150.57 3.21
N GLU A 714 131.91 -151.34 2.24
CA GLU A 714 130.59 -151.05 1.62
C GLU A 714 129.43 -151.25 2.60
N LYS A 715 129.48 -152.25 3.49
CA LYS A 715 128.48 -152.40 4.58
C LYS A 715 128.39 -151.16 5.45
N LEU A 716 129.54 -150.56 5.81
CA LEU A 716 129.58 -149.35 6.64
C LEU A 716 128.97 -148.13 5.95
N LYS A 717 129.16 -147.97 4.63
CA LYS A 717 128.50 -146.90 3.85
C LYS A 717 126.99 -147.04 3.87
N LEU A 718 126.47 -148.23 3.55
CA LEU A 718 125.03 -148.50 3.53
C LEU A 718 124.39 -148.28 4.92
N CYS A 719 125.09 -148.67 6.00
CA CYS A 719 124.66 -148.38 7.37
C CYS A 719 124.63 -146.87 7.71
N ALA A 720 125.48 -146.05 7.08
CA ALA A 720 125.44 -144.59 7.23
C ALA A 720 124.30 -143.97 6.42
N GLU A 721 124.07 -144.42 5.18
CA GLU A 721 122.98 -143.96 4.31
C GLU A 721 121.60 -144.27 4.90
N VAL A 722 121.40 -145.47 5.47
CA VAL A 722 120.14 -145.85 6.15
C VAL A 722 119.90 -145.00 7.40
N LYS A 723 120.95 -144.63 8.16
CA LYS A 723 120.82 -143.69 9.28
C LYS A 723 120.48 -142.27 8.79
N GLN A 724 121.04 -141.83 7.66
CA GLN A 724 120.76 -140.54 7.07
C GLN A 724 119.32 -140.44 6.53
N SER A 725 118.79 -141.50 5.91
CA SER A 725 117.40 -141.52 5.43
C SER A 725 116.39 -141.57 6.57
N ALA A 726 116.64 -142.37 7.61
CA ALA A 726 115.80 -142.40 8.82
C ALA A 726 115.72 -141.02 9.51
N ALA A 727 116.84 -140.32 9.64
CA ALA A 727 116.86 -138.96 10.21
C ALA A 727 116.08 -137.93 9.37
N ARG A 728 116.08 -138.07 8.03
CA ARG A 728 115.28 -137.22 7.14
C ARG A 728 113.78 -137.47 7.27
N LEU A 729 113.35 -138.72 7.44
CA LEU A 729 111.94 -139.08 7.65
C LEU A 729 111.37 -138.42 8.91
N LEU A 730 112.05 -138.57 10.05
CA LEU A 730 111.64 -138.01 11.33
C LEU A 730 111.56 -136.46 11.28
N GLN A 731 112.45 -135.80 10.53
CA GLN A 731 112.37 -134.35 10.28
C GLN A 731 111.16 -133.93 9.42
N VAL A 732 110.68 -134.80 8.53
CA VAL A 732 109.46 -134.54 7.73
C VAL A 732 108.22 -134.75 8.59
N GLU A 733 108.17 -135.79 9.42
CA GLU A 733 107.06 -136.05 10.35
C GLU A 733 106.84 -134.88 11.32
N GLN A 734 107.92 -134.34 11.89
CA GLN A 734 107.88 -133.13 12.74
C GLN A 734 107.33 -131.90 11.99
N LYS A 735 107.69 -131.72 10.71
CA LYS A 735 107.16 -130.62 9.89
C LYS A 735 105.68 -130.78 9.58
N VAL A 736 105.21 -132.01 9.33
CA VAL A 736 103.79 -132.32 9.10
C VAL A 736 102.96 -132.06 10.36
N GLN A 737 103.46 -132.43 11.54
CA GLN A 737 102.81 -132.09 12.82
C GLN A 737 102.74 -130.57 13.05
N GLY A 738 103.83 -129.84 12.78
CA GLY A 738 103.85 -128.38 12.85
C GLY A 738 102.78 -127.74 11.96
N LEU A 739 102.76 -128.09 10.67
CA LEU A 739 101.77 -127.58 9.71
C LEU A 739 100.32 -127.93 10.10
N GLY A 740 100.09 -129.09 10.72
CA GLY A 740 98.78 -129.46 11.28
C GLY A 740 98.31 -128.45 12.34
N SER A 741 99.17 -128.15 13.32
CA SER A 741 98.86 -127.18 14.38
C SER A 741 98.67 -125.74 13.87
N GLU A 742 99.40 -125.35 12.79
CA GLU A 742 99.21 -124.06 12.14
C GLU A 742 97.86 -123.97 11.40
N CYS A 743 97.44 -125.03 10.72
CA CYS A 743 96.12 -125.11 10.08
C CYS A 743 94.98 -125.00 11.11
N GLU A 744 95.03 -125.75 12.22
CA GLU A 744 94.02 -125.68 13.29
C GLU A 744 93.92 -124.26 13.86
N ARG A 745 95.07 -123.62 14.12
CA ARG A 745 95.15 -122.25 14.63
C ARG A 745 94.62 -121.20 13.64
N GLN A 746 94.83 -121.37 12.34
CA GLN A 746 94.21 -120.53 11.32
C GLN A 746 92.69 -120.74 11.27
N GLN A 747 92.22 -121.99 11.38
CA GLN A 747 90.80 -122.34 11.30
C GLN A 747 89.99 -121.87 12.52
N GLN A 748 90.61 -121.79 13.70
CA GLN A 748 90.03 -121.10 14.86
C GLN A 748 89.86 -119.59 14.58
N ARG A 749 90.91 -118.94 14.07
CA ARG A 749 90.95 -117.49 13.84
C ARG A 749 89.93 -117.00 12.80
N ILE A 750 89.61 -117.82 11.80
CA ILE A 750 88.53 -117.55 10.84
C ILE A 750 87.17 -117.47 11.56
N ARG A 751 86.86 -118.43 12.45
CA ARG A 751 85.60 -118.46 13.20
C ARG A 751 85.45 -117.27 14.15
N GLU A 752 86.54 -116.79 14.74
CA GLU A 752 86.56 -115.57 15.55
C GLU A 752 86.15 -114.35 14.71
N GLN A 753 86.74 -114.20 13.51
CA GLN A 753 86.43 -113.10 12.59
C GLN A 753 85.00 -113.16 12.03
N GLU A 754 84.47 -114.36 11.75
CA GLU A 754 83.07 -114.56 11.35
C GLU A 754 82.09 -114.09 12.45
N LEU A 755 82.39 -114.37 13.72
CA LEU A 755 81.59 -113.93 14.87
C LEU A 755 81.67 -112.41 15.11
N GLU A 756 82.84 -111.80 14.91
CA GLU A 756 83.00 -110.34 14.98
C GLU A 756 82.23 -109.63 13.86
N LEU A 757 82.29 -110.15 12.63
CA LEU A 757 81.53 -109.62 11.50
C LEU A 757 80.01 -109.70 11.78
N ALA A 758 79.50 -110.84 12.25
CA ALA A 758 78.09 -111.01 12.61
C ALA A 758 77.63 -110.05 13.72
N ARG A 759 78.46 -109.83 14.75
CA ARG A 759 78.20 -108.82 15.79
C ARG A 759 78.15 -107.41 15.20
N SER A 760 79.15 -107.04 14.40
CA SER A 760 79.23 -105.71 13.77
C SER A 760 78.04 -105.41 12.85
N SER A 761 77.55 -106.40 12.09
CA SER A 761 76.37 -106.23 11.23
C SER A 761 75.10 -106.01 12.06
N THR A 762 74.97 -106.71 13.19
CA THR A 762 73.83 -106.56 14.10
C THR A 762 73.82 -105.18 14.76
N THR A 763 74.97 -104.72 15.28
CA THR A 763 75.12 -103.36 15.84
C THR A 763 74.86 -102.28 14.78
N ARG A 764 75.26 -102.51 13.53
CA ARG A 764 74.95 -101.58 12.42
C ARG A 764 73.45 -101.51 12.15
N SER A 765 72.72 -102.64 12.16
CA SER A 765 71.27 -102.62 11.94
C SER A 765 70.47 -101.97 13.07
N THR A 766 70.90 -102.12 14.33
CA THR A 766 70.21 -101.46 15.45
C THR A 766 70.50 -99.95 15.49
N THR A 767 71.72 -99.54 15.16
CA THR A 767 72.06 -98.10 15.04
C THR A 767 71.35 -97.41 13.89
N THR A 768 71.11 -98.08 12.74
CA THR A 768 70.28 -97.51 11.68
C THR A 768 68.81 -97.38 12.08
N SER A 769 68.21 -98.41 12.72
CA SER A 769 66.81 -98.35 13.20
C SER A 769 66.59 -97.18 14.16
N LEU A 770 67.45 -97.04 15.19
CA LEU A 770 67.36 -95.94 16.16
C LEU A 770 67.59 -94.57 15.52
N GLN A 771 68.40 -94.48 14.46
CA GLN A 771 68.62 -93.24 13.72
C GLN A 771 67.44 -92.88 12.81
N GLU A 772 66.73 -93.86 12.25
CA GLU A 772 65.48 -93.68 11.50
C GLU A 772 64.33 -93.28 12.43
N GLU A 773 64.18 -93.93 13.59
CA GLU A 773 63.23 -93.56 14.64
C GLU A 773 63.46 -92.12 15.14
N LEU A 774 64.72 -91.74 15.40
CA LEU A 774 65.08 -90.38 15.77
C LEU A 774 64.78 -89.35 14.67
N GLN A 775 64.89 -89.72 13.39
CA GLN A 775 64.49 -88.86 12.28
C GLN A 775 62.96 -88.75 12.17
N ALA A 776 62.23 -89.84 12.40
CA ALA A 776 60.76 -89.83 12.44
C ALA A 776 60.22 -88.95 13.58
N GLU A 777 60.79 -89.02 14.78
CA GLU A 777 60.41 -88.13 15.89
C GLU A 777 60.79 -86.67 15.64
N ARG A 778 61.94 -86.38 15.03
CA ARG A 778 62.27 -85.02 14.58
C ARG A 778 61.26 -84.49 13.56
N ALA A 779 60.82 -85.32 12.62
CA ALA A 779 59.79 -84.94 11.65
C ALA A 779 58.42 -84.71 12.31
N ARG A 780 58.05 -85.54 13.30
CA ARG A 780 56.83 -85.37 14.11
C ARG A 780 56.86 -84.08 14.91
N LEU A 781 57.98 -83.76 15.56
CA LEU A 781 58.19 -82.51 16.30
C LEU A 781 58.02 -81.29 15.36
N ILE A 782 58.71 -81.28 14.22
CA ILE A 782 58.63 -80.19 13.23
C ILE A 782 57.20 -80.02 12.68
N ALA A 783 56.44 -81.11 12.53
CA ALA A 783 55.04 -81.05 12.15
C ALA A 783 54.14 -80.49 13.27
N ALA A 784 54.40 -80.86 14.53
CA ALA A 784 53.71 -80.34 15.69
C ALA A 784 53.97 -78.83 15.90
N ASP A 785 55.23 -78.38 15.80
CA ASP A 785 55.60 -76.97 15.92
C ASP A 785 54.94 -76.12 14.83
N LYS A 786 54.92 -76.59 13.57
CA LYS A 786 54.17 -75.96 12.48
C LYS A 786 52.68 -75.86 12.82
N LYS A 787 52.08 -76.93 13.34
CA LYS A 787 50.67 -76.94 13.74
C LYS A 787 50.39 -75.97 14.89
N VAL A 788 51.30 -75.82 15.85
CA VAL A 788 51.20 -74.82 16.93
C VAL A 788 51.27 -73.40 16.36
N VAL A 789 52.18 -73.11 15.43
CA VAL A 789 52.26 -71.79 14.76
C VAL A 789 51.01 -71.49 13.94
N GLU A 790 50.49 -72.46 13.19
CA GLU A 790 49.21 -72.34 12.47
C GLU A 790 48.04 -72.02 13.42
N LEU A 791 47.91 -72.76 14.53
CA LEU A 791 46.85 -72.54 15.52
C LEU A 791 47.01 -71.20 16.26
N GLN A 792 48.23 -70.77 16.57
CA GLN A 792 48.50 -69.44 17.12
C GLN A 792 48.12 -68.33 16.14
N GLN A 793 48.37 -68.50 14.85
CA GLN A 793 47.97 -67.52 13.84
C GLN A 793 46.46 -67.52 13.62
N GLN A 794 45.80 -68.68 13.61
CA GLN A 794 44.34 -68.77 13.58
C GLN A 794 43.70 -68.09 14.80
N LEU A 795 44.23 -68.34 16.01
CA LEU A 795 43.77 -67.66 17.22
C LEU A 795 43.93 -66.14 17.15
N LYS A 796 45.09 -65.64 16.68
CA LYS A 796 45.31 -64.20 16.46
C LYS A 796 44.32 -63.61 15.44
N ASN A 797 44.05 -64.32 14.34
CA ASN A 797 43.10 -63.90 13.33
C ASN A 797 41.67 -63.81 13.90
N SER A 798 41.20 -64.84 14.61
CA SER A 798 39.88 -64.84 15.25
C SER A 798 39.75 -63.78 16.35
N GLN A 799 40.81 -63.55 17.14
CA GLN A 799 40.86 -62.46 18.13
C GLN A 799 40.89 -61.07 17.50
N HIS A 800 41.42 -60.92 16.29
CA HIS A 800 41.32 -59.66 15.54
C HIS A 800 39.92 -59.46 14.98
N GLN A 801 39.34 -60.50 14.35
CA GLN A 801 37.96 -60.49 13.85
C GLN A 801 36.95 -60.14 14.95
N LEU A 802 37.04 -60.76 16.13
CA LEU A 802 36.20 -60.41 17.28
C LEU A 802 36.28 -58.93 17.63
N ARG A 803 37.47 -58.34 17.74
CA ARG A 803 37.63 -56.90 18.03
C ARG A 803 37.07 -56.00 16.92
N MET A 804 37.13 -56.44 15.66
CA MET A 804 36.52 -55.71 14.55
C MET A 804 34.99 -55.78 14.60
N GLU A 805 34.40 -56.91 15.01
CA GLU A 805 32.94 -57.03 15.21
C GLU A 805 32.46 -56.35 16.49
N GLU A 806 33.26 -56.31 17.56
CA GLU A 806 33.03 -55.49 18.76
C GLU A 806 32.99 -53.99 18.41
N ALA A 807 33.93 -53.52 17.57
CA ALA A 807 33.92 -52.16 17.04
C ALA A 807 32.68 -51.90 16.16
N ARG A 808 32.41 -52.78 15.18
CA ARG A 808 31.25 -52.65 14.27
C ARG A 808 29.91 -52.67 14.99
N SER A 809 29.74 -53.53 15.99
CA SER A 809 28.51 -53.58 16.79
C SER A 809 28.38 -52.38 17.74
N GLY A 810 29.49 -51.83 18.24
CA GLY A 810 29.52 -50.56 18.94
C GLY A 810 29.13 -49.37 18.05
N GLU A 811 29.67 -49.30 16.83
CA GLU A 811 29.34 -48.30 15.81
C GLU A 811 27.89 -48.44 15.33
N SER A 812 27.41 -49.64 15.04
CA SER A 812 26.00 -49.91 14.72
C SER A 812 25.09 -49.48 15.88
N SER A 813 25.40 -49.88 17.11
CA SER A 813 24.63 -49.47 18.30
C SER A 813 24.61 -47.95 18.48
N ARG A 814 25.67 -47.24 18.08
CA ARG A 814 25.71 -45.78 18.08
C ARG A 814 24.83 -45.22 16.95
N LEU A 815 25.02 -45.65 15.71
CA LEU A 815 24.23 -45.19 14.58
C LEU A 815 22.74 -45.45 14.80
N GLU A 816 22.37 -46.57 15.44
CA GLU A 816 20.99 -46.85 15.84
C GLU A 816 20.46 -45.90 16.95
N ARG A 817 21.31 -45.32 17.81
CA ARG A 817 20.89 -44.24 18.74
C ARG A 817 20.77 -42.94 17.96
N ASP A 818 21.81 -42.54 17.24
CA ASP A 818 21.83 -41.33 16.41
C ASP A 818 20.61 -41.30 15.45
N THR A 819 20.18 -42.44 14.87
CA THR A 819 18.95 -42.53 14.05
C THR A 819 17.64 -42.55 14.84
N ARG A 820 17.61 -43.07 16.08
CA ARG A 820 16.42 -42.97 16.96
C ARG A 820 16.22 -41.53 17.38
N ASP A 821 17.28 -40.87 17.85
CA ASP A 821 17.26 -39.47 18.28
C ASP A 821 16.87 -38.54 17.12
N LEU A 822 17.33 -38.80 15.89
CA LEU A 822 16.87 -38.11 14.68
C LEU A 822 15.42 -38.42 14.32
N THR A 823 14.95 -39.66 14.50
CA THR A 823 13.55 -40.05 14.23
C THR A 823 12.60 -39.40 15.23
N ASP A 824 12.96 -39.37 16.51
CA ASP A 824 12.20 -38.73 17.57
C ASP A 824 12.20 -37.21 17.38
N SER A 825 13.33 -36.60 17.00
CA SER A 825 13.42 -35.19 16.61
C SER A 825 12.52 -34.85 15.41
N LEU A 826 12.51 -35.70 14.37
CA LEU A 826 11.60 -35.56 13.22
C LEU A 826 10.13 -35.77 13.62
N SER A 827 9.83 -36.63 14.61
CA SER A 827 8.48 -36.80 15.13
C SER A 827 8.01 -35.56 15.89
N SER A 828 8.89 -34.96 16.70
CA SER A 828 8.65 -33.72 17.44
C SER A 828 8.43 -32.54 16.51
N LEU A 829 9.28 -32.37 15.49
CA LEU A 829 9.11 -31.33 14.46
C LEU A 829 7.81 -31.51 13.65
N ARG A 830 7.37 -32.74 13.37
CA ARG A 830 6.07 -33.01 12.72
C ARG A 830 4.88 -32.67 13.62
N ALA A 831 4.97 -32.98 14.91
CA ALA A 831 3.95 -32.61 15.90
C ALA A 831 3.87 -31.09 16.06
N GLN A 832 5.01 -30.42 16.25
CA GLN A 832 5.10 -28.96 16.31
C GLN A 832 4.56 -28.31 15.04
N HIS A 833 4.89 -28.82 13.84
CA HIS A 833 4.31 -28.30 12.59
C HIS A 833 2.78 -28.49 12.52
N HIS A 834 2.22 -29.55 13.13
CA HIS A 834 0.77 -29.72 13.23
C HIS A 834 0.13 -28.71 14.21
N GLU A 835 0.77 -28.47 15.36
CA GLU A 835 0.32 -27.47 16.34
C GLU A 835 0.42 -26.04 15.77
N ASP A 836 1.52 -25.71 15.09
CA ASP A 836 1.71 -24.48 14.31
C ASP A 836 0.63 -24.32 13.23
N HIS A 837 0.26 -25.40 12.53
CA HIS A 837 -0.76 -25.35 11.48
C HIS A 837 -2.17 -25.15 12.05
N ILE A 838 -2.49 -25.77 13.19
CA ILE A 838 -3.76 -25.59 13.91
C ILE A 838 -3.84 -24.18 14.50
N THR A 839 -2.78 -23.69 15.13
CA THR A 839 -2.74 -22.33 15.69
C THR A 839 -2.79 -21.25 14.62
N ARG A 840 -2.10 -21.41 13.48
CA ARG A 840 -2.25 -20.52 12.31
C ARG A 840 -3.70 -20.50 11.82
N LYS A 841 -4.35 -21.66 11.63
CA LYS A 841 -5.77 -21.72 11.22
C LYS A 841 -6.73 -21.04 12.21
N LEU A 842 -6.49 -21.17 13.52
CA LEU A 842 -7.27 -20.48 14.54
C LEU A 842 -7.02 -18.95 14.53
N LEU A 843 -5.79 -18.52 14.23
CA LEU A 843 -5.46 -17.11 14.05
C LEU A 843 -6.05 -16.54 12.76
N GLU A 844 -5.97 -17.26 11.64
CA GLU A 844 -6.59 -16.92 10.34
C GLU A 844 -8.11 -16.70 10.52
N GLN A 845 -8.80 -17.66 11.14
CA GLN A 845 -10.22 -17.53 11.49
C GLN A 845 -10.50 -16.32 12.40
N ARG A 846 -9.64 -16.06 13.40
CA ARG A 846 -9.80 -14.92 14.30
C ARG A 846 -9.54 -13.58 13.63
N GLU A 847 -8.58 -13.52 12.71
CA GLU A 847 -8.37 -12.35 11.85
C GLU A 847 -9.55 -12.15 10.89
N GLU A 848 -10.15 -13.21 10.37
CA GLU A 848 -11.35 -13.13 9.52
C GLU A 848 -12.57 -12.62 10.30
N GLU A 849 -12.81 -13.10 11.51
CA GLU A 849 -13.80 -12.54 12.44
C GLU A 849 -13.56 -11.04 12.67
N LEU A 850 -12.31 -10.64 12.97
CA LEU A 850 -11.94 -9.23 13.19
C LEU A 850 -12.09 -8.40 11.91
N ARG A 851 -11.69 -8.92 10.73
CA ARG A 851 -11.91 -8.30 9.41
C ARG A 851 -13.40 -8.15 9.11
N GLN A 852 -14.26 -9.07 9.55
CA GLN A 852 -15.72 -8.94 9.43
C GLN A 852 -16.29 -7.89 10.40
N GLN A 853 -15.82 -7.86 11.65
CA GLN A 853 -16.20 -6.85 12.64
C GLN A 853 -15.81 -5.44 12.19
N VAL A 854 -14.57 -5.24 11.71
CA VAL A 854 -14.10 -3.96 11.15
C VAL A 854 -14.90 -3.56 9.91
N ARG A 855 -15.27 -4.51 9.02
CA ARG A 855 -16.18 -4.22 7.89
C ARG A 855 -17.57 -3.77 8.38
N SER A 856 -18.13 -4.44 9.39
CA SER A 856 -19.43 -4.06 9.97
C SER A 856 -19.39 -2.70 10.69
N LEU A 857 -18.30 -2.39 11.40
CA LEU A 857 -18.08 -1.09 12.03
C LEU A 857 -17.95 0.02 10.98
N ARG A 858 -17.11 -0.15 9.95
CA ARG A 858 -17.00 0.80 8.83
C ARG A 858 -18.32 1.03 8.10
N GLN A 859 -19.15 -0.01 7.93
CA GLN A 859 -20.50 0.15 7.38
C GLN A 859 -21.42 0.97 8.29
N LYS A 860 -21.33 0.80 9.61
CA LYS A 860 -22.07 1.60 10.61
C LYS A 860 -21.58 3.05 10.66
N GLU A 861 -20.26 3.25 10.65
CA GLU A 861 -19.62 4.57 10.53
C GLU A 861 -20.08 5.29 9.25
N ALA A 862 -20.11 4.60 8.11
CA ALA A 862 -20.62 5.15 6.85
C ALA A 862 -22.15 5.37 6.82
N SER A 863 -22.95 4.65 7.63
CA SER A 863 -24.38 4.97 7.80
C SER A 863 -24.60 6.16 8.74
N LEU A 864 -23.82 6.26 9.83
CA LEU A 864 -23.88 7.36 10.78
C LEU A 864 -23.34 8.66 10.14
N GLY A 865 -22.27 8.59 9.35
CA GLY A 865 -21.74 9.72 8.59
C GLY A 865 -22.76 10.26 7.59
N ARG A 866 -23.46 9.39 6.86
CA ARG A 866 -24.59 9.80 5.99
C ARG A 866 -25.73 10.43 6.79
N SER A 867 -26.19 9.79 7.86
CA SER A 867 -27.22 10.34 8.74
C SER A 867 -26.83 11.70 9.34
N ASN A 868 -25.56 11.88 9.73
CA ASN A 868 -25.04 13.15 10.25
C ASN A 868 -24.94 14.21 9.15
N SER A 869 -24.57 13.85 7.92
CA SER A 869 -24.59 14.78 6.79
C SER A 869 -26.01 15.23 6.43
N GLU A 870 -26.99 14.31 6.47
CA GLU A 870 -28.39 14.66 6.29
C GLU A 870 -28.93 15.56 7.41
N LEU A 871 -28.54 15.31 8.66
CA LEU A 871 -28.91 16.15 9.80
C LEU A 871 -28.24 17.52 9.72
N GLY A 872 -26.98 17.60 9.28
CA GLY A 872 -26.26 18.85 9.03
C GLY A 872 -26.93 19.68 7.93
N LEU A 873 -27.29 19.06 6.81
CA LEU A 873 -28.06 19.71 5.74
C LEU A 873 -29.44 20.17 6.22
N LYS A 874 -30.13 19.39 7.06
CA LYS A 874 -31.41 19.79 7.68
C LYS A 874 -31.23 20.95 8.67
N SER A 875 -30.12 21.00 9.41
CA SER A 875 -29.76 22.13 10.28
C SER A 875 -29.53 23.39 9.46
N GLN A 876 -28.67 23.32 8.43
CA GLN A 876 -28.39 24.43 7.51
C GLN A 876 -29.65 24.94 6.79
N GLN A 877 -30.58 24.06 6.42
CA GLN A 877 -31.88 24.45 5.85
C GLN A 877 -32.76 25.19 6.86
N LEU A 878 -32.75 24.78 8.13
CA LEU A 878 -33.48 25.47 9.20
C LEU A 878 -32.81 26.81 9.56
N GLU A 879 -31.49 26.88 9.57
CA GLU A 879 -30.70 28.10 9.78
C GLU A 879 -30.92 29.12 8.64
N SER A 880 -30.91 28.67 7.37
CA SER A 880 -31.26 29.53 6.22
C SER A 880 -32.71 29.99 6.26
N ARG A 881 -33.61 29.19 6.82
CA ARG A 881 -35.01 29.57 6.99
C ARG A 881 -35.21 30.52 8.17
N LEU A 882 -34.45 30.38 9.25
CA LEU A 882 -34.48 31.30 10.39
C LEU A 882 -33.93 32.66 10.00
N THR A 883 -32.79 32.72 9.30
CA THR A 883 -32.24 33.99 8.79
C THR A 883 -33.20 34.70 7.84
N LEU A 884 -33.80 34.01 6.87
CA LEU A 884 -34.87 34.59 6.02
C LEU A 884 -36.07 35.09 6.84
N LEU A 885 -36.52 34.35 7.86
CA LEU A 885 -37.61 34.79 8.75
C LEU A 885 -37.21 35.98 9.64
N GLU A 886 -35.94 36.10 10.02
CA GLU A 886 -35.38 37.24 10.77
C GLU A 886 -35.22 38.48 9.88
N GLU A 887 -34.89 38.30 8.60
CA GLU A 887 -34.89 39.34 7.55
C GLU A 887 -36.32 39.80 7.22
N GLU A 888 -37.29 38.90 7.05
CA GLU A 888 -38.72 39.25 6.94
C GLU A 888 -39.20 40.03 8.18
N LEU A 889 -38.77 39.64 9.38
CA LEU A 889 -39.09 40.36 10.62
C LEU A 889 -38.38 41.71 10.75
N SER A 890 -37.18 41.90 10.18
CA SER A 890 -36.50 43.19 10.18
C SER A 890 -37.14 44.15 9.17
N GLN A 891 -37.44 43.68 7.96
CA GLN A 891 -38.16 44.42 6.93
C GLN A 891 -39.55 44.83 7.41
N ALA A 892 -40.35 43.92 7.99
CA ALA A 892 -41.67 44.25 8.53
C ALA A 892 -41.61 45.27 9.69
N ARG A 893 -40.52 45.29 10.47
CA ARG A 893 -40.27 46.33 11.49
C ARG A 893 -39.83 47.65 10.89
N GLU A 894 -39.17 47.66 9.73
CA GLU A 894 -38.78 48.87 9.01
C GLU A 894 -39.96 49.49 8.29
N GLU A 895 -40.75 48.70 7.55
CA GLU A 895 -42.03 49.15 6.99
C GLU A 895 -42.99 49.64 8.10
N GLN A 896 -42.98 49.04 9.30
CA GLN A 896 -43.73 49.58 10.44
C GLN A 896 -43.20 50.94 10.95
N ARG A 897 -41.88 51.17 10.94
CA ARG A 897 -41.29 52.48 11.31
C ARG A 897 -41.57 53.54 10.24
N GLU A 898 -41.48 53.19 8.97
CA GLU A 898 -41.82 54.07 7.85
C GLU A 898 -43.31 54.44 7.88
N ALA A 899 -44.19 53.47 8.11
CA ALA A 899 -45.62 53.72 8.31
C ALA A 899 -45.91 54.57 9.55
N GLN A 900 -45.16 54.42 10.64
CA GLN A 900 -45.27 55.31 11.80
C GLN A 900 -44.78 56.73 11.49
N SER A 901 -43.66 56.86 10.77
CA SER A 901 -43.10 58.17 10.39
C SER A 901 -44.01 58.93 9.43
N THR A 902 -44.56 58.28 8.42
CA THR A 902 -45.52 58.90 7.48
C THR A 902 -46.84 59.21 8.17
N ASN A 903 -47.32 58.37 9.10
CA ASN A 903 -48.50 58.71 9.90
C ASN A 903 -48.25 59.92 10.82
N HIS A 904 -47.05 60.09 11.36
CA HIS A 904 -46.69 61.28 12.16
C HIS A 904 -46.59 62.54 11.28
N GLN A 905 -45.98 62.45 10.10
CA GLN A 905 -45.96 63.54 9.12
C GLN A 905 -47.39 63.96 8.70
N LEU A 906 -48.26 62.99 8.40
CA LEU A 906 -49.67 63.27 8.08
C LEU A 906 -50.45 63.86 9.27
N GLN A 907 -50.08 63.53 10.52
CA GLN A 907 -50.63 64.19 11.72
C GLN A 907 -50.13 65.64 11.84
N GLU A 908 -48.86 65.91 11.58
CA GLU A 908 -48.29 67.28 11.56
C GLU A 908 -48.90 68.13 10.45
N GLU A 909 -49.05 67.58 9.24
CA GLU A 909 -49.73 68.23 8.11
C GLU A 909 -51.21 68.52 8.44
N LEU A 910 -51.95 67.54 8.98
CA LEU A 910 -53.34 67.73 9.41
C LEU A 910 -53.47 68.81 10.50
N LEU A 911 -52.57 68.84 11.48
CA LEU A 911 -52.54 69.88 12.51
C LEU A 911 -52.19 71.26 11.93
N SER A 912 -51.30 71.34 10.94
CA SER A 912 -50.97 72.60 10.26
C SER A 912 -52.16 73.13 9.45
N SER A 913 -52.84 72.26 8.71
CA SER A 913 -54.03 72.58 7.93
C SER A 913 -55.21 72.97 8.83
N GLN A 914 -55.41 72.27 9.96
CA GLN A 914 -56.41 72.69 10.97
C GLN A 914 -56.12 74.11 11.46
N GLN A 915 -54.88 74.43 11.84
CA GLN A 915 -54.50 75.78 12.24
C GLN A 915 -54.71 76.82 11.14
N GLU A 916 -54.59 76.46 9.86
CA GLU A 916 -54.93 77.35 8.74
C GLU A 916 -56.44 77.55 8.60
N THR A 917 -57.25 76.49 8.73
CA THR A 917 -58.71 76.64 8.75
C THR A 917 -59.19 77.47 9.94
N ASP A 918 -58.59 77.34 11.12
CA ASP A 918 -58.91 78.13 12.31
C ASP A 918 -58.56 79.61 12.10
N LYS A 919 -57.39 79.91 11.49
CA LYS A 919 -56.99 81.29 11.11
C LYS A 919 -57.99 81.89 10.12
N LEU A 920 -58.30 81.18 9.04
CA LEU A 920 -59.26 81.62 8.01
C LEU A 920 -60.67 81.80 8.60
N GLN A 921 -61.09 80.94 9.53
CA GLN A 921 -62.36 81.11 10.23
C GLN A 921 -62.35 82.38 11.11
N GLY A 922 -61.24 82.69 11.77
CA GLY A 922 -61.03 83.94 12.51
C GLY A 922 -61.07 85.18 11.61
N GLU A 923 -60.43 85.13 10.43
CA GLU A 923 -60.49 86.20 9.43
C GLU A 923 -61.91 86.42 8.90
N ILE A 924 -62.65 85.34 8.60
CA ILE A 924 -64.06 85.40 8.19
C ILE A 924 -64.91 86.03 9.30
N GLN A 925 -64.72 85.64 10.57
CA GLN A 925 -65.41 86.27 11.71
C GLN A 925 -65.10 87.77 11.83
N LEU A 926 -63.84 88.18 11.60
CA LEU A 926 -63.45 89.58 11.61
C LEU A 926 -64.08 90.38 10.46
N VAL A 927 -64.14 89.81 9.24
CA VAL A 927 -64.79 90.41 8.08
C VAL A 927 -66.30 90.52 8.29
N LEU A 928 -66.94 89.50 8.87
CA LEU A 928 -68.36 89.55 9.25
C LEU A 928 -68.63 90.66 10.27
N LEU A 929 -67.80 90.78 11.32
CA LEU A 929 -67.91 91.85 12.31
C LEU A 929 -67.72 93.24 11.67
N GLN A 930 -66.76 93.39 10.75
CA GLN A 930 -66.58 94.63 9.98
C GLN A 930 -67.83 94.97 9.17
N LEU A 931 -68.34 94.02 8.37
CA LEU A 931 -69.58 94.17 7.59
C LEU A 931 -70.75 94.61 8.49
N ASP A 932 -70.88 94.01 9.67
CA ASP A 932 -71.90 94.35 10.66
C ASP A 932 -71.78 95.82 11.13
N THR A 933 -70.55 96.32 11.38
CA THR A 933 -70.35 97.76 11.66
C THR A 933 -70.69 98.66 10.46
N HIS A 934 -70.45 98.21 9.23
CA HIS A 934 -70.84 98.96 8.03
C HIS A 934 -72.36 99.01 7.83
N ILE A 935 -73.08 97.92 8.11
CA ILE A 935 -74.54 97.85 8.09
C ILE A 935 -75.13 98.79 9.15
N ARG A 936 -74.63 98.74 10.40
CA ARG A 936 -75.07 99.64 11.49
C ARG A 936 -74.88 101.12 11.11
N ARG A 937 -73.68 101.50 10.64
CA ARG A 937 -73.39 102.87 10.14
C ARG A 937 -74.25 103.30 8.95
N HIS A 938 -74.67 102.37 8.08
CA HIS A 938 -75.59 102.66 6.98
C HIS A 938 -77.00 102.94 7.52
N ASN A 939 -77.49 102.09 8.41
CA ASN A 939 -78.82 102.22 9.03
C ASN A 939 -78.93 103.52 9.83
N GLU A 940 -77.94 103.85 10.66
CA GLU A 940 -77.84 105.15 11.37
C GLU A 940 -77.96 106.35 10.41
N LYS A 941 -77.22 106.34 9.30
CA LYS A 941 -77.30 107.39 8.27
C LYS A 941 -78.67 107.45 7.60
N GLN A 942 -79.29 106.30 7.33
CA GLN A 942 -80.64 106.22 6.77
C GLN A 942 -81.69 106.77 7.76
N GLU A 943 -81.55 106.49 9.06
CA GLU A 943 -82.43 107.03 10.09
C GLU A 943 -82.25 108.53 10.30
N GLN A 944 -81.02 109.04 10.25
CA GLN A 944 -80.72 110.48 10.23
C GLN A 944 -81.32 111.18 8.99
N GLN A 945 -81.31 110.54 7.82
CA GLN A 945 -81.99 111.06 6.63
C GLN A 945 -83.52 111.04 6.80
N ARG A 946 -84.08 109.94 7.33
CA ARG A 946 -85.51 109.82 7.64
C ARG A 946 -85.96 110.85 8.68
N SER A 947 -85.17 111.15 9.71
CA SER A 947 -85.50 112.17 10.73
C SER A 947 -85.45 113.59 10.16
N LYS A 948 -84.40 113.94 9.40
CA LYS A 948 -84.31 115.21 8.66
C LYS A 948 -85.50 115.39 7.70
N LEU A 949 -85.90 114.34 6.97
CA LEU A 949 -87.07 114.39 6.08
C LEU A 949 -88.39 114.59 6.86
N ARG A 950 -88.57 113.96 8.03
CA ARG A 950 -89.73 114.20 8.90
C ARG A 950 -89.76 115.64 9.41
N GLN A 951 -88.61 116.19 9.83
CA GLN A 951 -88.48 117.59 10.28
C GLN A 951 -88.82 118.57 9.16
N ALA A 952 -88.27 118.37 7.96
CA ALA A 952 -88.57 119.20 6.79
C ALA A 952 -90.07 119.15 6.43
N ARG A 953 -90.69 117.96 6.41
CA ARG A 953 -92.15 117.81 6.21
C ARG A 953 -92.96 118.54 7.28
N GLN A 954 -92.57 118.45 8.56
CA GLN A 954 -93.25 119.16 9.65
C GLN A 954 -93.10 120.68 9.54
N ALA A 955 -91.94 121.18 9.10
CA ALA A 955 -91.71 122.60 8.83
C ALA A 955 -92.60 123.10 7.69
N CYS A 956 -92.69 122.35 6.58
CA CYS A 956 -93.61 122.66 5.48
C CYS A 956 -95.08 122.70 5.94
N LEU A 957 -95.54 121.70 6.71
CA LEU A 957 -96.91 121.67 7.24
C LEU A 957 -97.23 122.81 8.22
N LYS A 958 -96.24 123.25 9.01
CA LYS A 958 -96.36 124.45 9.85
C LYS A 958 -96.47 125.72 8.99
N ALA A 959 -95.68 125.82 7.93
CA ALA A 959 -95.67 126.97 7.01
C ALA A 959 -96.95 127.05 6.15
N THR A 960 -97.48 125.93 5.65
CA THR A 960 -98.79 125.92 4.98
C THR A 960 -99.89 126.34 5.95
N GLY A 961 -99.98 125.70 7.13
CA GLY A 961 -100.99 126.09 8.14
C GLY A 961 -100.89 127.53 8.64
N GLN A 962 -99.74 128.20 8.50
CA GLN A 962 -99.59 129.65 8.73
C GLN A 962 -100.07 130.49 7.53
N ARG A 963 -99.81 130.05 6.30
CA ARG A 963 -100.34 130.67 5.07
C ARG A 963 -101.86 130.56 5.02
N ASP A 964 -102.41 129.38 5.30
CA ASP A 964 -103.85 129.10 5.22
C ASP A 964 -104.64 129.98 6.22
N ARG A 965 -104.16 130.13 7.46
CA ARG A 965 -104.68 131.08 8.47
C ARG A 965 -104.48 132.56 8.12
N THR A 966 -103.69 132.86 7.09
CA THR A 966 -103.47 134.23 6.61
C THR A 966 -104.33 134.52 5.40
N ILE A 967 -104.48 133.55 4.50
CA ILE A 967 -105.48 133.54 3.43
C ILE A 967 -106.87 133.70 4.05
N GLN A 968 -107.25 132.87 5.02
CA GLN A 968 -108.56 132.93 5.69
C GLN A 968 -108.84 134.28 6.39
N ARG A 969 -107.80 134.99 6.87
CA ARG A 969 -107.98 136.34 7.41
C ARG A 969 -108.23 137.36 6.30
N LEU A 970 -107.44 137.31 5.23
CA LEU A 970 -107.61 138.17 4.06
C LEU A 970 -108.95 137.94 3.34
N GLU A 971 -109.46 136.70 3.34
CA GLU A 971 -110.80 136.34 2.85
C GLU A 971 -111.89 137.02 3.71
N ASN A 972 -111.84 136.87 5.03
CA ASN A 972 -112.76 137.55 5.95
C ASN A 972 -112.71 139.09 5.82
N ASP A 973 -111.50 139.67 5.72
CA ASP A 973 -111.30 141.12 5.54
C ASP A 973 -111.90 141.61 4.21
N LEU A 974 -111.82 140.80 3.15
CA LEU A 974 -112.37 141.09 1.82
C LEU A 974 -113.90 140.94 1.77
N GLU A 975 -114.47 139.95 2.47
CA GLU A 975 -115.93 139.85 2.69
C GLU A 975 -116.45 141.07 3.47
N LEU A 976 -115.77 141.49 4.53
CA LEU A 976 -116.13 142.67 5.32
C LEU A 976 -116.06 143.96 4.48
N ALA A 977 -114.98 144.15 3.71
CA ALA A 977 -114.84 145.29 2.80
C ALA A 977 -115.95 145.31 1.71
N SER A 978 -116.31 144.13 1.19
CA SER A 978 -117.40 143.98 0.21
C SER A 978 -118.77 144.35 0.82
N SER A 979 -119.03 143.93 2.06
CA SER A 979 -120.23 144.27 2.83
C SER A 979 -120.34 145.78 3.11
N LEU A 980 -119.23 146.43 3.48
CA LEU A 980 -119.18 147.88 3.68
C LEU A 980 -119.44 148.65 2.38
N SER A 981 -118.80 148.25 1.26
CA SER A 981 -119.04 148.89 -0.05
C SER A 981 -120.47 148.70 -0.56
N LEU A 982 -121.13 147.59 -0.20
CA LEU A 982 -122.53 147.37 -0.57
C LEU A 982 -123.47 148.33 0.19
N LYS A 983 -123.24 148.54 1.49
CA LYS A 983 -123.97 149.52 2.32
C LYS A 983 -123.73 150.97 1.88
N GLU A 984 -122.51 151.30 1.49
CA GLU A 984 -122.17 152.60 0.90
C GLU A 984 -122.96 152.85 -0.40
N LYS A 985 -123.02 151.84 -1.29
CA LYS A 985 -123.85 151.92 -2.52
C LYS A 985 -125.35 152.03 -2.21
N GLU A 986 -125.82 151.49 -1.10
CA GLU A 986 -127.21 151.66 -0.65
C GLU A 986 -127.49 153.07 -0.14
N SER A 987 -126.61 153.65 0.69
CA SER A 987 -126.79 155.03 1.18
C SER A 987 -126.67 156.07 0.06
N VAL A 988 -125.80 155.84 -0.94
CA VAL A 988 -125.76 156.68 -2.15
C VAL A 988 -127.08 156.60 -2.93
N ARG A 989 -127.70 155.42 -3.06
CA ARG A 989 -129.01 155.28 -3.74
C ARG A 989 -130.13 156.02 -3.00
N THR A 990 -130.18 155.98 -1.67
CA THR A 990 -131.23 156.70 -0.91
C THR A 990 -131.06 158.22 -1.02
N VAL A 991 -129.82 158.74 -0.88
CA VAL A 991 -129.52 160.17 -1.04
C VAL A 991 -129.83 160.67 -2.47
N MET A 992 -129.57 159.86 -3.50
CA MET A 992 -129.96 160.19 -4.88
C MET A 992 -131.49 160.30 -5.03
N ALA A 993 -132.25 159.32 -4.52
CA ALA A 993 -133.71 159.32 -4.61
C ALA A 993 -134.39 160.47 -3.85
N GLU A 994 -133.79 160.96 -2.76
CA GLU A 994 -134.28 162.15 -2.05
C GLU A 994 -133.95 163.45 -2.81
N ASN A 995 -132.77 163.56 -3.43
CA ASN A 995 -132.44 164.69 -4.29
C ASN A 995 -133.39 164.81 -5.50
N GLU A 996 -133.79 163.69 -6.10
CA GLU A 996 -134.76 163.70 -7.21
C GLU A 996 -136.14 164.24 -6.77
N LYS A 997 -136.63 163.86 -5.59
CA LYS A 997 -137.88 164.42 -5.02
C LYS A 997 -137.77 165.93 -4.79
N LEU A 998 -136.72 166.39 -4.11
CA LEU A 998 -136.48 167.81 -3.84
C LEU A 998 -136.35 168.64 -5.14
N LEU A 999 -135.78 168.05 -6.20
CA LEU A 999 -135.74 168.67 -7.52
C LEU A 999 -137.11 168.77 -8.21
N VAL A 1000 -138.03 167.83 -7.98
CA VAL A 1000 -139.43 167.92 -8.46
C VAL A 1000 -140.19 168.98 -7.67
N GLU A 1001 -140.13 168.95 -6.34
CA GLU A 1001 -140.78 169.93 -5.47
C GLU A 1001 -140.35 171.37 -5.80
N LYS A 1002 -139.05 171.59 -6.01
CA LYS A 1002 -138.50 172.88 -6.46
C LYS A 1002 -139.08 173.35 -7.80
N ARG A 1003 -139.29 172.44 -8.76
CA ARG A 1003 -139.87 172.78 -10.08
C ARG A 1003 -141.35 173.16 -9.97
N ASP A 1004 -142.11 172.46 -9.13
CA ASP A 1004 -143.54 172.76 -8.93
C ASP A 1004 -143.76 174.07 -8.16
N LEU A 1005 -142.92 174.39 -7.18
CA LEU A 1005 -142.96 175.67 -6.47
C LEU A 1005 -142.66 176.85 -7.39
N LEU A 1006 -141.64 176.73 -8.25
CA LEU A 1006 -141.31 177.77 -9.23
C LEU A 1006 -142.45 178.01 -10.24
N ARG A 1007 -143.15 176.95 -10.68
CA ARG A 1007 -144.30 177.09 -11.59
C ARG A 1007 -145.42 177.92 -10.95
N ARG A 1008 -145.78 177.61 -9.70
CA ARG A 1008 -146.82 178.33 -8.94
C ARG A 1008 -146.49 179.81 -8.70
N MET A 1009 -145.20 180.15 -8.57
CA MET A 1009 -144.78 181.56 -8.48
C MET A 1009 -145.03 182.30 -9.80
N SER A 1010 -144.60 181.73 -10.93
CA SER A 1010 -144.80 182.34 -12.25
C SER A 1010 -146.28 182.56 -12.59
N GLU A 1011 -147.12 181.57 -12.31
CA GLU A 1011 -148.59 181.65 -12.50
C GLU A 1011 -149.22 182.82 -11.71
N ALA A 1012 -148.71 183.14 -10.51
CA ALA A 1012 -149.19 184.26 -9.70
C ALA A 1012 -148.71 185.63 -10.22
N GLU A 1013 -147.48 185.72 -10.70
CA GLU A 1013 -146.90 186.95 -11.27
C GLU A 1013 -147.62 187.36 -12.57
N ASP A 1014 -147.94 186.38 -13.44
CA ASP A 1014 -148.69 186.63 -14.68
C ASP A 1014 -150.09 187.20 -14.41
N LEU A 1015 -150.82 186.64 -13.44
CA LEU A 1015 -152.15 187.12 -13.03
C LEU A 1015 -152.10 188.56 -12.49
N GLY A 1016 -151.10 188.89 -11.67
CA GLY A 1016 -150.87 190.26 -11.18
C GLY A 1016 -150.56 191.24 -12.31
N SER A 1017 -149.70 190.85 -13.26
CA SER A 1017 -149.35 191.68 -14.41
C SER A 1017 -150.53 191.94 -15.35
N ALA A 1018 -151.49 191.02 -15.44
CA ALA A 1018 -152.69 191.16 -16.26
C ALA A 1018 -153.64 192.22 -15.69
N GLY A 1019 -153.93 192.16 -14.38
CA GLY A 1019 -154.80 193.14 -13.70
C GLY A 1019 -154.24 194.57 -13.72
N MET A 1020 -152.91 194.72 -13.64
CA MET A 1020 -152.26 196.04 -13.68
C MET A 1020 -152.37 196.69 -15.08
N ARG A 1021 -152.38 195.88 -16.15
CA ARG A 1021 -152.58 196.36 -17.53
C ARG A 1021 -154.02 196.85 -17.78
N THR A 1022 -155.04 196.13 -17.32
CA THR A 1022 -156.44 196.57 -17.45
C THR A 1022 -156.72 197.85 -16.66
N ALA A 1023 -156.22 197.95 -15.41
CA ALA A 1023 -156.31 199.19 -14.62
C ALA A 1023 -155.70 200.40 -15.36
N SER A 1024 -154.51 200.23 -15.94
CA SER A 1024 -153.81 201.28 -16.70
C SER A 1024 -154.61 201.76 -17.93
N THR A 1025 -155.23 200.85 -18.69
CA THR A 1025 -156.09 201.23 -19.83
C THR A 1025 -157.38 201.95 -19.43
N VAL A 1026 -157.94 201.65 -18.25
CA VAL A 1026 -159.08 202.41 -17.71
C VAL A 1026 -158.65 203.82 -17.31
N GLN A 1027 -157.50 203.95 -16.62
CA GLN A 1027 -156.95 205.24 -16.19
C GLN A 1027 -156.72 206.20 -17.37
N HIS A 1028 -156.18 205.70 -18.49
CA HIS A 1028 -155.98 206.51 -19.69
C HIS A 1028 -157.29 206.98 -20.34
N ARG A 1029 -158.38 206.19 -20.29
CA ARG A 1029 -159.71 206.63 -20.78
C ARG A 1029 -160.30 207.74 -19.90
N VAL A 1030 -160.14 207.67 -18.58
CA VAL A 1030 -160.60 208.71 -17.65
C VAL A 1030 -159.85 210.03 -17.91
N ASN A 1031 -158.51 209.97 -17.95
CA ASN A 1031 -157.67 211.16 -18.16
C ASN A 1031 -157.99 211.88 -19.50
N GLY A 1032 -158.28 211.14 -20.57
CA GLY A 1032 -158.66 211.72 -21.86
C GLY A 1032 -159.96 212.53 -21.79
N LEU A 1033 -161.00 211.97 -21.17
CA LEU A 1033 -162.31 212.62 -21.02
C LEU A 1033 -162.23 213.88 -20.14
N GLU A 1034 -161.44 213.85 -19.07
CA GLU A 1034 -161.18 215.06 -18.26
C GLU A 1034 -160.48 216.17 -19.06
N GLN A 1035 -159.53 215.79 -19.91
CA GLN A 1035 -158.70 216.74 -20.65
C GLN A 1035 -159.46 217.36 -21.84
N GLU A 1036 -160.35 216.62 -22.49
CA GLU A 1036 -161.31 217.19 -23.46
C GLU A 1036 -162.30 218.15 -22.79
N ASN A 1037 -162.87 217.79 -21.65
CA ASN A 1037 -163.85 218.64 -20.97
C ASN A 1037 -163.22 219.95 -20.44
N ARG A 1038 -161.99 219.87 -19.90
CA ARG A 1038 -161.19 221.09 -19.62
C ARG A 1038 -160.96 221.92 -20.88
N GLN A 1039 -160.61 221.33 -22.02
CA GLN A 1039 -160.45 222.06 -23.29
C GLN A 1039 -161.74 222.71 -23.79
N LEU A 1040 -162.92 222.13 -23.52
CA LEU A 1040 -164.22 222.73 -23.86
C LEU A 1040 -164.53 223.94 -22.96
N GLN A 1041 -164.24 223.85 -21.66
CA GLN A 1041 -164.33 224.99 -20.74
C GLN A 1041 -163.36 226.11 -21.14
N ASP A 1042 -162.10 225.76 -21.44
CA ASP A 1042 -161.06 226.69 -21.89
C ASP A 1042 -161.41 227.38 -23.23
N ARG A 1043 -162.00 226.63 -24.19
CA ARG A 1043 -162.51 227.20 -25.45
C ARG A 1043 -163.67 228.16 -25.20
N THR A 1044 -164.58 227.83 -24.31
CA THR A 1044 -165.71 228.70 -23.93
C THR A 1044 -165.21 229.99 -23.28
N LEU A 1045 -164.22 229.93 -22.39
CA LEU A 1045 -163.57 231.10 -21.77
C LEU A 1045 -162.72 231.92 -22.76
N LYS A 1046 -162.08 231.26 -23.74
CA LYS A 1046 -161.35 231.96 -24.81
C LYS A 1046 -162.31 232.70 -25.74
N LEU A 1047 -163.50 232.15 -26.01
CA LEU A 1047 -164.56 232.84 -26.75
C LEU A 1047 -165.12 234.03 -25.97
N SER A 1048 -165.42 233.90 -24.67
CA SER A 1048 -165.85 235.06 -23.87
C SER A 1048 -164.81 236.17 -23.86
N ASN A 1049 -163.53 235.83 -23.74
CA ASN A 1049 -162.44 236.81 -23.71
C ASN A 1049 -162.14 237.42 -25.08
N GLN A 1050 -162.31 236.69 -26.19
CA GLN A 1050 -162.16 237.25 -27.54
C GLN A 1050 -163.29 238.22 -27.90
N VAL A 1051 -164.54 237.93 -27.51
CA VAL A 1051 -165.67 238.85 -27.66
C VAL A 1051 -165.44 240.12 -26.82
N SER A 1052 -164.87 240.02 -25.61
CA SER A 1052 -164.48 241.18 -24.81
C SER A 1052 -163.31 241.97 -25.41
N CYS A 1053 -162.19 241.36 -25.78
CA CYS A 1053 -161.01 242.11 -26.24
C CYS A 1053 -161.23 242.94 -27.52
N LEU A 1054 -162.29 242.66 -28.30
CA LEU A 1054 -162.71 243.47 -29.46
C LEU A 1054 -163.54 244.72 -29.11
N GLU A 1055 -163.96 244.91 -27.85
CA GLU A 1055 -164.78 246.02 -27.33
C GLU A 1055 -164.48 247.42 -27.90
N ARG A 1056 -163.18 247.75 -28.03
CA ARG A 1056 -162.72 249.13 -27.75
C ARG A 1056 -161.97 249.85 -28.87
N ALA A 1057 -161.76 249.23 -30.02
CA ALA A 1057 -160.91 249.79 -31.08
C ALA A 1057 -161.63 250.71 -32.11
N LEU A 1058 -162.96 250.57 -32.30
CA LEU A 1058 -163.58 250.96 -33.59
C LEU A 1058 -164.77 251.95 -33.52
N ARG A 1059 -164.86 252.80 -32.49
CA ARG A 1059 -165.77 253.98 -32.53
C ARG A 1059 -165.19 255.22 -33.22
N ASN A 1060 -163.87 255.35 -33.36
CA ASN A 1060 -163.21 256.58 -33.87
C ASN A 1060 -162.91 256.62 -35.38
N VAL A 1061 -162.96 255.48 -36.09
CA VAL A 1061 -163.48 255.46 -37.47
C VAL A 1061 -164.58 254.40 -37.50
N GLN A 1062 -165.68 254.76 -36.84
CA GLN A 1062 -167.07 254.34 -37.09
C GLN A 1062 -167.23 253.05 -37.92
N SER A 1063 -167.90 252.02 -37.39
CA SER A 1063 -169.34 252.17 -37.18
C SER A 1063 -169.90 251.23 -36.11
N PHE A 1064 -170.91 251.73 -35.40
CA PHE A 1064 -172.01 250.96 -34.80
C PHE A 1064 -171.67 249.66 -34.04
N CYS A 1065 -171.71 249.82 -32.72
CA CYS A 1065 -172.36 248.86 -31.79
C CYS A 1065 -171.63 247.52 -31.52
N SER A 1066 -171.73 246.95 -30.33
CA SER A 1066 -172.32 247.41 -29.05
C SER A 1066 -171.59 246.68 -27.89
N LEU A 1067 -171.78 246.96 -26.59
CA LEU A 1067 -172.98 246.64 -25.77
C LEU A 1067 -173.47 245.19 -26.04
N GLU A 1068 -173.77 244.34 -25.04
CA GLU A 1068 -174.06 244.64 -23.63
C GLU A 1068 -174.03 243.38 -22.74
N HIS A 1069 -173.96 243.60 -21.40
CA HIS A 1069 -174.18 242.67 -20.28
C HIS A 1069 -173.31 241.38 -20.18
N GLU A 1070 -172.76 240.95 -19.04
CA GLU A 1070 -173.17 240.91 -17.61
C GLU A 1070 -174.07 239.72 -17.19
N VAL A 1071 -173.98 239.33 -15.90
CA VAL A 1071 -175.09 238.86 -15.02
C VAL A 1071 -175.68 237.46 -15.36
N ARG A 1072 -175.66 236.39 -14.53
CA ARG A 1072 -175.90 236.25 -13.07
C ARG A 1072 -175.93 234.75 -12.62
N LYS A 1073 -175.81 234.52 -11.30
CA LYS A 1073 -176.48 233.49 -10.43
C LYS A 1073 -176.27 231.95 -10.59
N MET A 1074 -175.75 231.36 -9.50
CA MET A 1074 -176.39 230.39 -8.57
C MET A 1074 -177.11 229.10 -9.07
N LEU A 1075 -176.81 227.96 -8.38
CA LEU A 1075 -177.62 226.72 -8.23
C LEU A 1075 -177.78 225.85 -9.51
N PRO A 1076 -178.25 224.56 -9.48
CA PRO A 1076 -178.55 223.63 -8.36
C PRO A 1076 -178.11 222.12 -8.52
N SER A 1077 -178.44 221.28 -7.52
CA SER A 1077 -179.16 219.96 -7.58
C SER A 1077 -178.71 218.60 -8.21
N GLU A 1078 -179.14 217.54 -7.48
CA GLU A 1078 -179.90 216.29 -7.88
C GLU A 1078 -179.23 214.98 -8.41
N GLY A 1079 -179.95 213.84 -8.15
CA GLY A 1079 -179.68 212.45 -8.59
C GLY A 1079 -178.85 211.58 -7.60
N LEU A 1080 -179.31 210.54 -6.88
CA LEU A 1080 -180.52 209.69 -6.82
C LEU A 1080 -180.70 208.56 -7.86
N THR A 1081 -181.44 207.51 -7.44
CA THR A 1081 -181.67 206.16 -8.05
C THR A 1081 -180.47 205.19 -7.95
N MET A 1082 -180.56 203.89 -7.58
CA MET A 1082 -181.57 202.80 -7.59
C MET A 1082 -181.87 202.15 -8.95
N ASP A 1083 -181.92 200.80 -8.92
CA ASP A 1083 -182.24 199.87 -10.02
C ASP A 1083 -181.25 199.89 -11.22
N SER A 1084 -181.08 198.83 -12.01
CA SER A 1084 -181.95 197.66 -12.18
C SER A 1084 -181.24 196.39 -12.74
N MET A 1085 -181.90 195.25 -12.53
CA MET A 1085 -182.09 194.13 -13.47
C MET A 1085 -180.99 193.06 -13.78
N LEU A 1086 -181.43 191.81 -13.50
CA LEU A 1086 -181.20 190.53 -14.22
C LEU A 1086 -179.81 189.87 -14.10
N GLN A 1087 -179.71 188.73 -13.40
CA GLN A 1087 -179.84 187.34 -13.90
C GLN A 1087 -178.46 186.70 -14.18
N SER A 1088 -178.24 185.40 -14.01
CA SER A 1088 -179.07 184.33 -13.42
C SER A 1088 -178.23 183.06 -13.19
N SER A 1089 -178.56 182.30 -12.13
CA SER A 1089 -178.66 180.81 -12.16
C SER A 1089 -177.42 179.94 -12.49
N SER A 1090 -177.35 178.65 -12.15
CA SER A 1090 -178.01 177.87 -11.07
C SER A 1090 -177.47 176.42 -11.07
N LEU A 1091 -177.55 175.73 -9.92
CA LEU A 1091 -177.87 174.29 -9.80
C LEU A 1091 -177.02 173.23 -10.55
N SER A 1092 -176.22 172.49 -9.78
CA SER A 1092 -176.49 171.08 -9.42
C SER A 1092 -176.13 169.86 -10.32
N LEU A 1093 -175.82 168.78 -9.57
CA LEU A 1093 -176.25 167.37 -9.73
C LEU A 1093 -175.51 166.40 -10.68
N THR A 1094 -175.67 165.11 -10.32
CA THR A 1094 -175.29 163.87 -11.04
C THR A 1094 -173.79 163.54 -11.14
N SER A 1095 -173.38 162.29 -11.47
CA SER A 1095 -173.82 160.93 -11.09
C SER A 1095 -172.84 159.90 -11.70
N GLY A 1096 -172.85 158.64 -11.25
CA GLY A 1096 -171.93 157.58 -11.72
C GLY A 1096 -170.65 157.50 -10.88
N ALA A 1097 -170.20 156.37 -10.33
CA ALA A 1097 -170.64 154.96 -10.43
C ALA A 1097 -170.55 154.34 -11.84
N CYS A 1098 -169.45 153.61 -12.09
CA CYS A 1098 -169.54 152.25 -12.64
C CYS A 1098 -168.25 151.43 -12.41
N ASP A 1099 -168.43 150.19 -11.96
CA ASP A 1099 -167.54 149.02 -12.09
C ASP A 1099 -167.36 148.67 -13.60
N PRO A 1100 -166.42 147.79 -14.07
CA PRO A 1100 -166.43 146.37 -13.68
C PRO A 1100 -165.10 145.55 -13.68
N LEU A 1101 -165.06 144.52 -12.82
CA LEU A 1101 -164.65 143.12 -13.08
C LEU A 1101 -163.49 142.79 -14.07
N GLY A 1102 -162.32 142.42 -13.51
CA GLY A 1102 -161.97 141.00 -13.26
C GLY A 1102 -161.28 140.10 -14.32
N ILE A 1103 -161.09 138.83 -13.90
CA ILE A 1103 -161.00 137.56 -14.68
C ILE A 1103 -159.63 137.08 -15.24
N LEU A 1104 -159.13 135.98 -14.62
CA LEU A 1104 -158.24 134.87 -15.09
C LEU A 1104 -156.81 135.21 -15.58
N ASP A 1105 -155.84 134.28 -15.64
CA ASP A 1105 -155.82 132.80 -15.45
C ASP A 1105 -154.52 132.42 -14.65
N ALA A 1106 -154.53 131.62 -13.57
CA ALA A 1106 -154.53 130.14 -13.49
C ALA A 1106 -153.33 129.48 -14.23
N ILE A 1107 -152.47 128.62 -13.66
CA ILE A 1107 -152.58 127.23 -13.12
C ILE A 1107 -151.16 126.85 -12.60
N CYS A 1108 -150.84 126.01 -11.58
CA CYS A 1108 -151.53 125.18 -10.58
C CYS A 1108 -150.60 125.05 -9.34
N ARG A 1109 -151.07 125.05 -8.07
CA ARG A 1109 -151.45 123.90 -7.20
C ARG A 1109 -150.36 122.84 -6.87
N VAL A 1110 -150.32 122.19 -5.69
CA VAL A 1110 -150.69 122.54 -4.28
C VAL A 1110 -150.28 121.39 -3.30
N LYS A 1111 -149.99 121.71 -2.02
CA LYS A 1111 -149.87 120.82 -0.82
C LYS A 1111 -148.76 119.74 -0.74
N GLY A 1112 -148.32 119.47 0.51
CA GLY A 1112 -147.55 118.29 0.94
C GLY A 1112 -147.00 118.45 2.37
N GLU A 1113 -147.24 117.49 3.28
CA GLU A 1113 -146.83 117.54 4.70
C GLU A 1113 -145.96 116.32 5.10
N GLY A 1114 -144.69 116.54 5.49
CA GLY A 1114 -143.78 115.55 6.13
C GLY A 1114 -143.43 114.28 5.31
N PRO A 1115 -142.77 113.26 5.91
CA PRO A 1115 -142.04 113.28 7.18
C PRO A 1115 -140.69 112.48 7.20
N ARG A 1116 -139.93 112.65 8.30
CA ARG A 1116 -139.11 111.62 9.02
C ARG A 1116 -137.64 111.31 8.61
N VAL A 1117 -136.90 110.90 9.66
CA VAL A 1117 -135.54 110.28 9.74
C VAL A 1117 -134.35 111.27 9.75
N ALA A 1118 -133.30 110.91 10.51
CA ALA A 1118 -132.11 111.68 10.92
C ALA A 1118 -130.91 110.69 11.03
N PRO A 1119 -129.78 110.94 11.76
CA PRO A 1119 -129.02 112.16 12.13
C PRO A 1119 -127.55 112.00 11.57
N PRO A 1120 -126.39 112.33 12.21
CA PRO A 1120 -126.06 113.20 13.36
C PRO A 1120 -124.83 114.16 13.25
N SER A 1121 -124.97 115.32 13.92
CA SER A 1121 -124.04 115.97 14.87
C SER A 1121 -122.62 116.50 14.49
N ALA A 1122 -122.48 117.83 14.61
CA ALA A 1122 -121.27 118.62 14.97
C ALA A 1122 -121.72 120.08 15.37
N PRO A 1123 -120.85 121.05 15.71
CA PRO A 1123 -119.93 121.14 16.86
C PRO A 1123 -119.99 122.52 17.62
N GLN A 1124 -118.93 122.88 18.38
CA GLN A 1124 -118.63 124.19 19.07
C GLN A 1124 -119.40 124.45 20.39
N PHE A 1125 -118.86 125.12 21.44
CA PHE A 1125 -117.92 126.25 21.52
C PHE A 1125 -116.83 126.18 22.64
N GLN A 1126 -116.17 127.32 22.92
CA GLN A 1126 -114.82 127.59 23.46
C GLN A 1126 -114.75 127.78 25.04
N PRO A 1127 -113.73 128.41 25.72
CA PRO A 1127 -112.91 127.70 26.73
C PRO A 1127 -112.66 128.39 28.11
N SER A 1128 -111.75 127.83 28.92
CA SER A 1128 -110.92 128.47 29.98
C SER A 1128 -109.60 127.64 30.15
N GLU A 1129 -108.57 127.88 30.99
CA GLU A 1129 -108.28 128.83 32.09
C GLU A 1129 -106.75 129.08 32.23
N LEU A 1130 -106.21 129.73 33.28
CA LEU A 1130 -104.80 130.20 33.35
C LEU A 1130 -104.17 130.34 34.77
N GLY A 1131 -102.86 130.06 34.93
CA GLY A 1131 -102.01 130.39 36.12
C GLY A 1131 -100.80 129.43 36.29
N TYR A 1132 -99.49 129.80 36.34
CA TYR A 1132 -98.69 130.76 37.15
C TYR A 1132 -98.12 130.14 38.48
N LEU A 1133 -96.86 130.32 38.94
CA LEU A 1133 -95.57 130.82 38.35
C LEU A 1133 -94.33 130.58 39.29
N ASN A 1134 -93.12 130.39 38.71
CA ASN A 1134 -91.75 130.81 39.13
C ASN A 1134 -90.89 130.28 40.34
N VAL A 1135 -89.57 130.16 40.03
CA VAL A 1135 -88.24 130.21 40.74
C VAL A 1135 -88.12 130.50 42.28
N THR A 1136 -87.02 130.17 43.01
CA THR A 1136 -85.55 130.27 42.73
C THR A 1136 -84.61 129.19 43.36
N SER A 1137 -83.34 129.18 42.91
CA SER A 1137 -82.14 128.44 43.42
C SER A 1137 -81.57 129.04 44.76
N PRO A 1138 -80.37 128.69 45.32
CA PRO A 1138 -79.27 127.76 44.90
C PRO A 1138 -78.60 126.87 46.00
N GLY A 1139 -77.61 126.04 45.63
CA GLY A 1139 -76.69 125.32 46.57
C GLY A 1139 -75.71 124.34 45.86
N PRO A 1140 -74.42 124.16 46.28
CA PRO A 1140 -73.42 123.43 45.49
C PRO A 1140 -72.70 122.22 46.15
N GLY A 1141 -72.10 121.35 45.30
CA GLY A 1141 -71.09 120.33 45.65
C GLY A 1141 -71.64 118.89 45.82
N GLY A 1142 -70.92 117.82 45.42
CA GLY A 1142 -69.67 117.77 44.64
C GLY A 1142 -69.08 116.34 44.50
N LEU A 1143 -68.06 116.21 43.64
CA LEU A 1143 -67.21 115.03 43.38
C LEU A 1143 -67.85 113.80 42.69
N ALA A 1144 -66.98 112.93 42.18
CA ALA A 1144 -67.27 111.93 41.15
C ALA A 1144 -66.89 110.50 41.56
N GLU A 1145 -67.35 109.53 40.77
CA GLU A 1145 -66.98 108.12 40.86
C GLU A 1145 -65.47 107.93 40.55
N THR A 1146 -64.79 107.02 41.27
CA THR A 1146 -63.98 105.91 40.70
C THR A 1146 -63.14 105.18 41.76
N ARG A 1147 -62.83 103.89 41.47
CA ARG A 1147 -61.74 103.05 42.00
C ARG A 1147 -61.65 102.83 43.52
N HIS A 1148 -61.66 101.56 43.92
CA HIS A 1148 -60.70 101.04 44.91
C HIS A 1148 -60.01 99.78 44.36
N SER A 1149 -58.72 99.89 44.11
CA SER A 1149 -57.76 98.80 43.88
C SER A 1149 -56.39 99.39 44.18
N ALA A 1150 -55.69 98.85 45.17
CA ALA A 1150 -54.47 99.45 45.69
C ALA A 1150 -53.21 98.87 45.03
N GLU A 1151 -52.31 99.78 44.65
CA GLU A 1151 -50.90 99.81 45.08
C GLU A 1151 -50.43 98.61 45.97
N ARG A 1152 -49.23 98.04 45.80
CA ARG A 1152 -47.95 98.65 45.35
C ARG A 1152 -46.87 97.57 45.07
N ASP A 1153 -45.71 97.98 44.54
CA ASP A 1153 -44.30 97.60 44.86
C ASP A 1153 -43.92 96.17 45.36
N GLN A 1154 -42.74 95.55 45.10
CA GLN A 1154 -41.52 95.90 44.31
C GLN A 1154 -40.53 94.69 44.22
N VAL A 1155 -39.49 94.81 43.36
CA VAL A 1155 -38.08 94.31 43.53
C VAL A 1155 -37.76 92.79 43.62
N LEU A 1156 -37.06 92.31 42.56
CA LEU A 1156 -35.82 91.49 42.47
C LEU A 1156 -35.43 90.34 43.45
N THR A 1157 -34.57 89.45 42.92
CA THR A 1157 -33.69 88.44 43.58
C THR A 1157 -34.34 87.24 44.28
N ALA A 1158 -33.67 86.10 44.55
CA ALA A 1158 -32.61 85.31 43.85
C ALA A 1158 -32.32 84.01 44.65
N ASP A 1159 -31.69 83.01 44.03
CA ASP A 1159 -30.86 81.93 44.62
C ASP A 1159 -31.31 81.06 45.83
N ALA A 1160 -31.76 79.84 45.49
CA ALA A 1160 -31.01 78.57 45.71
C ALA A 1160 -30.84 77.88 47.10
N ARG A 1161 -30.47 76.57 47.02
CA ARG A 1161 -29.99 75.63 48.07
C ARG A 1161 -31.10 75.01 48.96
N ARG A 1162 -30.98 73.78 49.51
CA ARG A 1162 -29.90 72.77 49.69
C ARG A 1162 -30.42 71.35 49.27
N LEU A 1163 -29.61 70.44 48.69
CA LEU A 1163 -28.74 69.40 49.32
C LEU A 1163 -29.49 68.47 50.32
N ARG A 1164 -29.28 67.13 50.38
CA ARG A 1164 -28.00 66.36 50.28
C ARG A 1164 -28.24 64.83 50.21
N LYS A 1165 -27.37 64.04 49.53
CA LYS A 1165 -26.82 62.65 49.82
C LYS A 1165 -27.76 61.50 50.31
N GLU A 1166 -27.51 60.18 50.15
CA GLU A 1166 -26.35 59.34 49.72
C GLU A 1166 -26.78 57.87 49.42
N ALA A 1167 -26.10 57.16 48.47
CA ALA A 1167 -25.88 55.69 48.34
C ALA A 1167 -27.08 54.67 48.45
N MET A 1168 -27.04 53.36 48.09
CA MET A 1168 -26.09 52.49 47.36
C MET A 1168 -26.82 51.22 46.83
N GLY A 1169 -26.54 50.76 45.59
CA GLY A 1169 -26.71 49.37 45.09
C GLY A 1169 -28.09 48.67 45.18
N PRO A 1170 -28.16 47.37 44.84
CA PRO A 1170 -27.14 46.55 44.16
C PRO A 1170 -27.15 46.72 42.64
#